data_AF-A0A7G1GDE0-F1
#
_entry.id   AF-A0A7G1GDE0-F1
#
_cell.length_a   1.000
_cell.length_b   1.000
_cell.length_c   1.000
_cell.angle_alpha   90.00
_cell.angle_beta   90.00
_cell.angle_gamma   90.00
#
_symmetry.space_group_name_H-M   'P 1'
#
loop_
_entity.id
_entity.type
_entity.pdbx_description
1 polymer ?
#
loop_
_entity_poly.entity_id
_entity_poly.type
_entity_poly.pdbx_seq_one_letter_code
_entity_poly.pdbx_strand_id
1 'polypeptide(L)'
;MIKRSLFSFWPTLFQYEVILESPASGIFYVGYQRVRDIGRELWLSMDDLTRHIMFFATTGGGKTETIFAWAINPLCWARGFTLVDGKAQNDTARTIWYLARRFGREDDVEVINFMNGGKSRSEIILSGEKTRPQSNTWNPFCYSTEAFTAETMQSMLPQNVQGGEWQSRAIAMNKALVFGTKFWCVREGKTMSLQMLREHMTLEGMAKLYCRGLDDQWPEEAIAPLRNYLQDVPGFDLSLVRTPSAWTEEPRKQHAYLSGQFSETFSTFTEAFGDIFAEDSGDIDIRDSIHSDRILMVMIPALDTSAHTTSALGRMFITQKSMILARDLGYRLEGTDSDALEVKKYKGRFPYLCFLDEVGAYYTDRIAVEATQVRSLDFALILMAQDQERIEGQTTATNTATLMQNTGTKFAGRIVSEGSTARTLKSAAGEEARARMNNLQRQDGIFGESWIDSPQISILMESKINVQELIELHPGEFFSIFRGETVPSASFFIPDDEKSCSSDPVVINRYISVDAPRLDRLRRLVPRTTQRRIPSPENVSAIIGVLTAKPSRKRRKIRTEPHTIVDTFQQRIAGRQAAMAMLEEYDTDINARESALWETAVNTLKTTTREERRIRYITLNRPELPETKEENQISVRAERAGINLLTLPQDNNHPTGRPVNGFHHKKTNRPDWDGMY
;
A
#
# COMPACT_ATOMS: atom_id res chain seq x y z
N MET A 1 18.93 36.59 5.88
CA MET A 1 19.26 37.85 6.59
C MET A 1 18.38 37.96 7.82
N ILE A 2 18.95 38.30 8.97
CA ILE A 2 18.18 38.58 10.20
C ILE A 2 18.51 40.00 10.62
N LYS A 3 17.48 40.79 10.93
CA LYS A 3 17.64 42.12 11.52
C LYS A 3 17.92 41.96 13.01
N ARG A 4 19.14 42.27 13.43
CA ARG A 4 19.49 42.33 14.86
C ARG A 4 19.47 43.77 15.33
N SER A 5 19.00 43.98 16.55
CA SER A 5 19.11 45.28 17.19
C SER A 5 20.45 45.39 17.92
N LEU A 6 21.07 46.56 17.81
CA LEU A 6 22.25 46.92 18.60
C LEU A 6 21.94 47.15 20.08
N PHE A 7 20.68 47.42 20.43
CA PHE A 7 20.27 47.77 21.80
C PHE A 7 19.10 46.92 22.26
N SER A 8 19.30 46.15 23.33
CA SER A 8 18.24 45.30 23.92
C SER A 8 17.04 46.09 24.45
N PHE A 9 17.25 47.36 24.82
CA PHE A 9 16.22 48.21 25.41
C PHE A 9 15.34 48.92 24.36
N TRP A 10 15.86 49.17 23.14
CA TRP A 10 15.12 49.84 22.05
C TRP A 10 15.36 49.11 20.70
N PRO A 11 14.69 47.95 20.51
CA PRO A 11 14.97 47.05 19.39
C PRO A 11 14.71 47.62 17.99
N THR A 12 14.01 48.75 17.90
CA THR A 12 13.61 49.42 16.65
C THR A 12 14.56 50.54 16.22
N LEU A 13 15.42 51.06 17.10
CA LEU A 13 16.16 52.31 16.82
C LEU A 13 17.38 52.11 15.93
N PHE A 14 18.05 50.96 16.06
CA PHE A 14 19.20 50.59 15.23
C PHE A 14 19.13 49.09 14.93
N GLN A 15 18.66 48.77 13.73
CA GLN A 15 18.66 47.42 13.18
C GLN A 15 19.75 47.33 12.12
N TYR A 16 20.61 46.32 12.24
CA TYR A 16 21.59 46.01 11.21
C TYR A 16 21.32 44.60 10.68
N GLU A 17 21.54 44.42 9.39
CA GLU A 17 21.36 43.14 8.72
C GLU A 17 22.65 42.33 8.89
N VAL A 18 22.52 41.18 9.53
CA VAL A 18 23.60 40.21 9.63
C VAL A 18 23.27 39.03 8.73
N ILE A 19 24.24 38.66 7.89
CA ILE A 19 24.24 37.39 7.19
C ILE A 19 24.60 36.34 8.23
N LEU A 20 23.61 35.56 8.65
CA LEU A 20 23.84 34.45 9.58
C LEU A 20 24.17 33.23 8.72
N GLU A 21 25.44 32.83 8.74
CA GLU A 21 25.91 31.63 8.05
C GLU A 21 25.46 30.41 8.86
N SER A 22 24.60 29.59 8.26
CA SER A 22 24.23 28.27 8.76
C SER A 22 24.78 27.20 7.84
N PRO A 23 25.02 25.96 8.33
CA PRO A 23 25.30 24.83 7.44
C PRO A 23 24.23 24.75 6.34
N ALA A 24 24.65 24.49 5.10
CA ALA A 24 23.72 24.33 4.00
C ALA A 24 22.79 23.13 4.28
N SER A 25 21.49 23.30 4.06
CA SER A 25 20.47 22.28 4.31
C SER A 25 20.22 21.33 3.13
N GLY A 26 21.08 21.40 2.11
CA GLY A 26 20.97 20.59 0.90
C GLY A 26 21.15 19.11 1.21
N ILE A 27 20.21 18.28 0.77
CA ILE A 27 20.28 16.82 0.91
C ILE A 27 20.26 16.10 -0.44
N PHE A 28 19.60 16.70 -1.44
CA PHE A 28 19.41 16.12 -2.76
C PHE A 28 20.22 16.87 -3.80
N TYR A 29 21.19 16.16 -4.38
CA TYR A 29 22.02 16.68 -5.44
C TYR A 29 21.26 16.66 -6.75
N VAL A 30 21.00 17.85 -7.29
CA VAL A 30 20.31 18.04 -8.58
C VAL A 30 21.29 17.94 -9.74
N GLY A 31 22.50 18.45 -9.55
CA GLY A 31 23.49 18.61 -10.61
C GLY A 31 24.32 19.87 -10.40
N TYR A 32 24.79 20.48 -11.48
CA TYR A 32 25.68 21.65 -11.42
C TYR A 32 25.17 22.80 -12.30
N GLN A 33 25.52 24.02 -11.89
CA GLN A 33 25.26 25.24 -12.62
C GLN A 33 26.14 25.30 -13.87
N ARG A 34 25.51 25.57 -15.02
CA ARG A 34 26.18 25.84 -16.30
C ARG A 34 26.46 27.34 -16.47
N VAL A 35 27.19 27.69 -17.52
CA VAL A 35 27.48 29.08 -17.97
C VAL A 35 28.47 29.86 -17.07
N ARG A 36 28.74 29.42 -15.84
CA ARG A 36 29.79 29.99 -14.99
C ARG A 36 31.03 29.10 -14.97
N ASP A 37 32.22 29.70 -14.99
CA ASP A 37 33.51 28.99 -15.00
C ASP A 37 33.71 28.09 -13.78
N ILE A 38 33.14 28.49 -12.64
CA ILE A 38 33.18 27.74 -11.39
C ILE A 38 31.88 26.95 -11.34
N GLY A 39 31.84 25.75 -11.93
CA GLY A 39 30.65 24.88 -11.90
C GLY A 39 30.20 24.63 -10.46
N ARG A 40 29.15 25.32 -10.03
CA ARG A 40 28.63 25.22 -8.66
C ARG A 40 27.62 24.10 -8.56
N GLU A 41 27.72 23.29 -7.53
CA GLU A 41 26.72 22.28 -7.23
C GLU A 41 25.37 22.90 -6.85
N LEU A 42 24.31 22.22 -7.26
CA LEU A 42 22.93 22.59 -6.98
C LEU A 42 22.29 21.52 -6.11
N TRP A 43 21.78 21.95 -4.96
CA TRP A 43 21.21 21.08 -3.95
C TRP A 43 19.81 21.56 -3.56
N LEU A 44 18.90 20.62 -3.34
CA LEU A 44 17.60 20.88 -2.72
C LEU A 44 17.60 20.45 -1.27
N SER A 45 16.97 21.26 -0.42
CA SER A 45 16.69 20.88 0.96
C SER A 45 15.51 19.90 1.03
N MET A 46 15.34 19.24 2.17
CA MET A 46 14.19 18.35 2.41
C MET A 46 12.85 19.07 2.25
N ASP A 47 12.76 20.31 2.72
CA ASP A 47 11.56 21.13 2.62
C ASP A 47 11.25 21.50 1.15
N ASP A 48 12.28 21.75 0.34
CA ASP A 48 12.11 22.05 -1.08
C ASP A 48 11.73 20.79 -1.87
N LEU A 49 12.33 19.64 -1.54
CA LEU A 49 12.09 18.37 -2.22
C LEU A 49 10.68 17.79 -1.94
N THR A 50 10.20 17.93 -0.71
CA THR A 50 8.84 17.51 -0.32
C THR A 50 7.73 18.42 -0.85
N ARG A 51 8.09 19.55 -1.48
CA ARG A 51 7.18 20.33 -2.35
C ARG A 51 7.15 19.82 -3.79
N HIS A 52 7.73 18.65 -4.06
CA HIS A 52 7.64 17.96 -5.34
C HIS A 52 8.31 18.70 -6.51
N ILE A 53 8.58 17.93 -7.56
CA ILE A 53 9.32 18.37 -8.74
C ILE A 53 8.48 18.10 -9.98
N MET A 54 8.41 19.08 -10.88
CA MET A 54 7.92 18.88 -12.25
C MET A 54 9.07 19.07 -13.23
N PHE A 55 9.32 18.08 -14.09
CA PHE A 55 10.32 18.12 -15.15
C PHE A 55 9.62 18.03 -16.50
N PHE A 56 9.80 19.05 -17.33
CA PHE A 56 9.35 19.03 -18.72
C PHE A 56 10.53 18.87 -19.69
N ALA A 57 10.49 17.82 -20.50
CA ALA A 57 11.37 17.68 -21.66
C ALA A 57 10.82 16.70 -22.69
N THR A 58 11.11 17.00 -23.95
CA THR A 58 10.72 16.17 -25.10
C THR A 58 11.51 14.85 -25.13
N THR A 59 11.05 13.92 -25.97
CA THR A 59 11.78 12.67 -26.19
C THR A 59 13.21 12.97 -26.65
N GLY A 60 14.20 12.37 -25.98
CA GLY A 60 15.62 12.65 -26.22
C GLY A 60 16.18 13.85 -25.46
N GLY A 61 15.39 14.55 -24.64
CA GLY A 61 15.85 15.65 -23.78
C GLY A 61 16.62 15.22 -22.53
N GLY A 62 16.86 13.92 -22.34
CA GLY A 62 17.65 13.38 -21.21
C GLY A 62 16.89 13.11 -19.91
N LYS A 63 15.55 12.97 -19.95
CA LYS A 63 14.73 12.66 -18.75
C LYS A 63 15.18 11.38 -18.03
N THR A 64 15.24 10.27 -18.75
CA THR A 64 15.63 8.96 -18.19
C THR A 64 17.06 8.97 -17.63
N GLU A 65 17.98 9.64 -18.32
CA GLU A 65 19.36 9.85 -17.83
C GLU A 65 19.40 10.69 -16.55
N THR A 66 18.56 11.72 -16.48
CA THR A 66 18.40 12.53 -15.26
C THR A 66 17.81 11.71 -14.12
N ILE A 67 16.88 10.78 -14.40
CA ILE A 67 16.35 9.85 -13.39
C ILE A 67 17.48 8.98 -12.85
N PHE A 68 18.34 8.42 -13.70
CA PHE A 68 19.46 7.60 -13.23
C PHE A 68 20.39 8.40 -12.32
N ALA A 69 20.74 9.63 -12.72
CA ALA A 69 21.55 10.53 -11.92
C ALA A 69 20.88 10.83 -10.56
N TRP A 70 19.59 11.15 -10.57
CA TRP A 70 18.87 11.49 -9.34
C TRP A 70 18.59 10.28 -8.45
N ALA A 71 18.46 9.07 -9.01
CA ALA A 71 18.29 7.82 -8.27
C ALA A 71 19.54 7.43 -7.45
N ILE A 72 20.71 7.98 -7.76
CA ILE A 72 21.90 7.82 -6.91
C ILE A 72 21.68 8.44 -5.52
N ASN A 73 20.91 9.53 -5.41
CA ASN A 73 20.63 10.16 -4.13
C ASN A 73 19.99 9.18 -3.11
N PRO A 74 18.82 8.57 -3.38
CA PRO A 74 18.21 7.62 -2.44
C PRO A 74 19.07 6.37 -2.22
N LEU A 75 19.84 5.91 -3.22
CA LEU A 75 20.80 4.82 -3.03
C LEU A 75 21.89 5.17 -2.01
N CYS A 76 22.47 6.38 -2.10
CA CYS A 76 23.43 6.89 -1.12
C CYS A 76 22.82 7.09 0.28
N TRP A 77 21.52 7.38 0.35
CA TRP A 77 20.79 7.55 1.61
C TRP A 77 20.36 6.22 2.25
N ALA A 78 20.62 5.08 1.58
CA ALA A 78 20.05 3.78 1.92
C ALA A 78 18.51 3.83 2.03
N ARG A 79 17.87 4.60 1.15
CA ARG A 79 16.41 4.76 1.05
C ARG A 79 15.86 4.08 -0.19
N GLY A 80 14.63 3.59 -0.08
CA GLY A 80 13.88 3.06 -1.20
C GLY A 80 13.39 4.17 -2.13
N PHE A 81 12.90 3.77 -3.29
CA PHE A 81 12.17 4.66 -4.18
C PHE A 81 11.25 3.85 -5.08
N THR A 82 10.19 4.51 -5.54
CA THR A 82 9.31 3.96 -6.58
C THR A 82 9.61 4.63 -7.91
N LEU A 83 9.82 3.85 -8.97
CA LEU A 83 9.93 4.32 -10.33
C LEU A 83 8.77 3.76 -11.16
N VAL A 84 7.93 4.63 -11.71
CA VAL A 84 6.92 4.26 -12.70
C VAL A 84 7.39 4.76 -14.06
N ASP A 85 7.73 3.82 -14.95
CA ASP A 85 8.18 4.12 -16.32
C ASP A 85 7.02 3.85 -17.31
N GLY A 86 6.40 4.92 -17.79
CA GLY A 86 5.35 4.86 -18.81
C GLY A 86 5.86 4.70 -20.25
N LYS A 87 7.18 4.79 -20.47
CA LYS A 87 7.81 4.42 -21.74
C LYS A 87 8.12 2.92 -21.79
N ALA A 88 8.33 2.33 -20.61
CA ALA A 88 8.68 0.95 -20.37
C ALA A 88 9.87 0.49 -21.21
N GLN A 89 11.04 1.07 -20.95
CA GLN A 89 12.27 0.60 -21.60
C GLN A 89 12.96 -0.46 -20.75
N ASN A 90 13.30 -1.60 -21.35
CA ASN A 90 14.04 -2.68 -20.67
C ASN A 90 15.34 -2.17 -20.04
N ASP A 91 16.05 -1.26 -20.73
CA ASP A 91 17.33 -0.72 -20.26
C ASP A 91 17.18 0.09 -18.96
N THR A 92 16.02 0.72 -18.73
CA THR A 92 15.74 1.46 -17.49
C THR A 92 15.76 0.52 -16.29
N ALA A 93 14.97 -0.57 -16.34
CA ALA A 93 14.90 -1.54 -15.24
C ALA A 93 16.25 -2.22 -14.99
N ARG A 94 16.98 -2.55 -16.05
CA ARG A 94 18.33 -3.14 -15.96
C ARG A 94 19.31 -2.18 -15.32
N THR A 95 19.33 -0.92 -15.76
CA THR A 95 20.23 0.12 -15.23
C THR A 95 19.99 0.33 -13.75
N ILE A 96 18.73 0.48 -13.32
CA ILE A 96 18.41 0.64 -11.90
C ILE A 96 18.84 -0.58 -11.08
N TRP A 97 18.67 -1.80 -11.60
CA TRP A 97 19.17 -3.01 -10.93
C TRP A 97 20.70 -3.01 -10.79
N TYR A 98 21.43 -2.63 -11.84
CA TYR A 98 22.90 -2.52 -11.78
C TYR A 98 23.36 -1.43 -10.80
N LEU A 99 22.67 -0.28 -10.78
CA LEU A 99 22.93 0.76 -9.80
C LEU A 99 22.65 0.24 -8.39
N ALA A 100 21.52 -0.40 -8.13
CA ALA A 100 21.21 -0.98 -6.82
C ALA A 100 22.29 -1.99 -6.37
N ARG A 101 22.77 -2.85 -7.28
CA ARG A 101 23.86 -3.78 -7.02
C ARG A 101 25.18 -3.10 -6.64
N ARG A 102 25.52 -1.97 -7.28
CA ARG A 102 26.72 -1.18 -6.92
C ARG A 102 26.66 -0.65 -5.48
N PHE A 103 25.46 -0.45 -4.95
CA PHE A 103 25.22 -0.05 -3.56
C PHE A 103 24.88 -1.23 -2.63
N GLY A 104 24.96 -2.48 -3.11
CA GLY A 104 24.67 -3.69 -2.33
C GLY A 104 23.19 -3.85 -1.95
N ARG A 105 22.28 -3.33 -2.78
CA ARG A 105 20.82 -3.31 -2.55
C ARG A 105 20.04 -4.08 -3.62
N GLU A 106 20.68 -5.00 -4.33
CA GLU A 106 20.02 -5.81 -5.37
C GLU A 106 18.87 -6.66 -4.82
N ASP A 107 18.95 -7.11 -3.57
CA ASP A 107 17.92 -7.92 -2.91
C ASP A 107 16.64 -7.10 -2.60
N ASP A 108 16.74 -5.77 -2.56
CA ASP A 108 15.62 -4.86 -2.30
C ASP A 108 14.86 -4.47 -3.58
N VAL A 109 15.31 -4.94 -4.76
CA VAL A 109 14.70 -4.58 -6.04
C VAL A 109 13.49 -5.45 -6.32
N GLU A 110 12.37 -4.79 -6.61
CA GLU A 110 11.09 -5.39 -6.97
C GLU A 110 10.62 -4.82 -8.31
N VAL A 111 10.10 -5.68 -9.20
CA VAL A 111 9.73 -5.27 -10.56
C VAL A 111 8.33 -5.77 -10.91
N ILE A 112 7.42 -4.84 -11.15
CA ILE A 112 6.13 -5.08 -11.82
C ILE A 112 6.31 -4.71 -13.28
N ASN A 113 6.44 -5.70 -14.14
CA ASN A 113 6.71 -5.50 -15.55
C ASN A 113 5.51 -5.92 -16.42
N PHE A 114 4.76 -4.93 -16.92
CA PHE A 114 3.63 -5.17 -17.83
C PHE A 114 4.03 -5.29 -19.30
N MET A 115 5.33 -5.31 -19.64
CA MET A 115 5.76 -5.55 -21.02
C MET A 115 5.60 -7.02 -21.39
N ASN A 116 4.87 -7.30 -22.46
CA ASN A 116 4.60 -8.67 -22.91
C ASN A 116 5.51 -9.14 -24.07
N GLY A 117 6.45 -8.29 -24.52
CA GLY A 117 7.49 -8.66 -25.49
C GLY A 117 6.97 -9.17 -26.84
N GLY A 118 5.69 -8.89 -27.17
CA GLY A 118 5.02 -9.35 -28.38
C GLY A 118 4.80 -10.85 -28.52
N LYS A 119 5.21 -11.67 -27.53
CA LYS A 119 5.01 -13.13 -27.57
C LYS A 119 3.57 -13.46 -27.27
N SER A 120 2.93 -14.21 -28.16
CA SER A 120 1.57 -14.70 -27.89
C SER A 120 1.60 -15.77 -26.82
N ARG A 121 0.63 -15.76 -25.90
CA ARG A 121 0.43 -16.84 -24.93
C ARG A 121 0.30 -18.20 -25.64
N SER A 122 -0.31 -18.22 -26.82
CA SER A 122 -0.41 -19.43 -27.66
C SER A 122 0.95 -19.91 -28.13
N GLU A 123 1.87 -19.01 -28.48
CA GLU A 123 3.25 -19.37 -28.86
C GLU A 123 4.03 -19.91 -27.66
N ILE A 124 3.87 -19.32 -26.48
CA ILE A 124 4.49 -19.82 -25.24
C ILE A 124 3.98 -21.24 -24.93
N ILE A 125 2.67 -21.47 -25.03
CA ILE A 125 2.06 -22.78 -24.82
C ILE A 125 2.55 -23.81 -25.85
N LEU A 126 2.57 -23.45 -27.14
CA LEU A 126 2.96 -24.35 -28.23
C LEU A 126 4.46 -24.65 -28.25
N SER A 127 5.29 -23.64 -27.98
CA SER A 127 6.75 -23.82 -27.87
C SER A 127 7.15 -24.59 -26.61
N GLY A 128 6.24 -24.72 -25.64
CA GLY A 128 6.54 -25.31 -24.34
C GLY A 128 7.57 -24.50 -23.56
N GLU A 129 7.70 -23.20 -23.84
CA GLU A 129 8.63 -22.30 -23.17
C GLU A 129 8.23 -22.18 -21.70
N LYS A 130 9.02 -22.82 -20.81
CA LYS A 130 8.84 -22.77 -19.35
C LYS A 130 9.75 -21.74 -18.69
N THR A 131 10.16 -20.70 -19.44
CA THR A 131 10.96 -19.62 -18.89
C THR A 131 10.15 -18.90 -17.82
N ARG A 132 10.84 -18.39 -16.80
CA ARG A 132 10.16 -17.68 -15.71
C ARG A 132 9.63 -16.33 -16.22
N PRO A 133 8.44 -15.88 -15.76
CA PRO A 133 7.92 -14.57 -16.08
C PRO A 133 8.92 -13.45 -15.77
N GLN A 134 8.99 -12.44 -16.63
CA GLN A 134 9.92 -11.30 -16.48
C GLN A 134 9.38 -10.21 -15.54
N SER A 135 8.65 -10.62 -14.50
CA SER A 135 8.03 -9.77 -13.47
C SER A 135 7.97 -10.52 -12.13
N ASN A 136 7.91 -9.78 -11.03
CA ASN A 136 7.31 -10.24 -9.77
C ASN A 136 5.79 -10.25 -9.90
N THR A 137 5.14 -11.10 -9.09
CA THR A 137 3.68 -11.16 -9.01
C THR A 137 3.14 -10.12 -8.04
N TRP A 138 1.95 -9.59 -8.31
CA TRP A 138 1.31 -8.56 -7.50
C TRP A 138 -0.19 -8.79 -7.43
N ASN A 139 -0.76 -8.72 -6.23
CA ASN A 139 -2.21 -8.74 -6.02
C ASN A 139 -2.70 -7.45 -5.33
N PRO A 140 -3.39 -6.56 -6.06
CA PRO A 140 -3.90 -5.30 -5.48
C PRO A 140 -5.04 -5.48 -4.46
N PHE A 141 -5.62 -6.68 -4.33
CA PHE A 141 -6.85 -6.91 -3.54
C PHE A 141 -6.62 -7.67 -2.23
N CYS A 142 -5.43 -8.24 -2.03
CA CYS A 142 -5.13 -9.09 -0.87
C CYS A 142 -5.32 -8.34 0.46
N TYR A 143 -4.60 -7.23 0.66
CA TYR A 143 -4.58 -6.46 1.91
C TYR A 143 -5.48 -5.21 1.90
N SER A 144 -6.30 -5.08 0.86
CA SER A 144 -7.20 -3.95 0.64
C SER A 144 -8.53 -4.11 1.39
N THR A 145 -9.10 -3.01 1.87
CA THR A 145 -10.47 -2.99 2.42
C THR A 145 -11.51 -3.09 1.30
N GLU A 146 -12.76 -3.39 1.64
CA GLU A 146 -13.87 -3.49 0.69
C GLU A 146 -14.04 -2.21 -0.13
N ALA A 147 -14.04 -1.06 0.54
CA ALA A 147 -14.14 0.24 -0.11
C ALA A 147 -12.97 0.48 -1.08
N PHE A 148 -11.76 0.14 -0.63
CA PHE A 148 -10.55 0.34 -1.43
C PHE A 148 -10.49 -0.56 -2.66
N THR A 149 -10.87 -1.84 -2.52
CA THR A 149 -11.01 -2.75 -3.65
C THR A 149 -12.06 -2.24 -4.64
N ALA A 150 -13.22 -1.77 -4.16
CA ALA A 150 -14.27 -1.25 -5.02
C ALA A 150 -13.81 -0.01 -5.80
N GLU A 151 -13.10 0.91 -5.16
CA GLU A 151 -12.53 2.09 -5.82
C GLU A 151 -11.42 1.72 -6.80
N THR A 152 -10.58 0.74 -6.46
CA THR A 152 -9.53 0.24 -7.37
C THR A 152 -10.16 -0.35 -8.63
N MET A 153 -11.20 -1.18 -8.50
CA MET A 153 -11.95 -1.72 -9.64
C MET A 153 -12.62 -0.61 -10.46
N GLN A 154 -13.21 0.39 -9.81
CA GLN A 154 -13.83 1.53 -10.49
C GLN A 154 -12.79 2.37 -11.26
N SER A 155 -11.58 2.53 -10.72
CA SER A 155 -10.50 3.31 -11.34
C SER A 155 -10.04 2.75 -12.69
N MET A 156 -10.27 1.46 -12.93
CA MET A 156 -9.90 0.82 -14.19
C MET A 156 -10.88 1.15 -15.33
N LEU A 157 -12.12 1.54 -15.00
CA LEU A 157 -13.13 1.86 -16.01
C LEU A 157 -12.73 3.10 -16.83
N PRO A 158 -13.13 3.18 -18.12
CA PRO A 158 -12.98 4.38 -18.92
C PRO A 158 -13.74 5.55 -18.30
N GLN A 159 -13.12 6.74 -18.31
CA GLN A 159 -13.83 7.98 -18.04
C GLN A 159 -14.47 8.46 -19.35
N ASN A 160 -15.74 8.86 -19.31
CA ASN A 160 -16.53 9.41 -20.43
C ASN A 160 -17.17 8.40 -21.40
N VAL A 161 -17.90 7.41 -20.89
CA VAL A 161 -18.82 6.62 -21.74
C VAL A 161 -20.18 7.33 -21.82
N GLN A 162 -20.73 7.52 -23.02
CA GLN A 162 -22.14 7.91 -23.19
C GLN A 162 -23.02 6.85 -22.48
N GLY A 163 -23.75 7.25 -21.43
CA GLY A 163 -24.58 6.33 -20.62
C GLY A 163 -24.24 6.30 -19.13
N GLY A 164 -23.99 7.46 -18.51
CA GLY A 164 -23.59 7.57 -17.09
C GLY A 164 -24.54 6.90 -16.08
N GLU A 165 -25.81 6.68 -16.43
CA GLU A 165 -26.74 5.91 -15.60
C GLU A 165 -26.32 4.42 -15.49
N TRP A 166 -25.92 3.81 -16.59
CA TRP A 166 -25.43 2.42 -16.61
C TRP A 166 -24.12 2.28 -15.85
N GLN A 167 -23.23 3.27 -15.95
CA GLN A 167 -22.00 3.30 -15.17
C GLN A 167 -22.29 3.42 -13.66
N SER A 168 -23.27 4.23 -13.27
CA SER A 168 -23.70 4.37 -11.87
C SER A 168 -24.26 3.07 -11.30
N ARG A 169 -25.10 2.35 -12.08
CA ARG A 169 -25.61 1.02 -11.70
C ARG A 169 -24.50 -0.04 -11.66
N ALA A 170 -23.53 0.04 -12.57
CA ALA A 170 -22.38 -0.86 -12.58
C ALA A 170 -21.48 -0.65 -11.35
N ILE A 171 -21.36 0.58 -10.84
CA ILE A 171 -20.68 0.88 -9.58
C ILE A 171 -21.41 0.23 -8.39
N ALA A 172 -22.76 0.26 -8.36
CA ALA A 172 -23.53 -0.40 -7.31
C ALA A 172 -23.36 -1.93 -7.33
N MET A 173 -23.41 -2.54 -8.53
CA MET A 173 -23.08 -3.96 -8.74
C MET A 173 -21.68 -4.29 -8.22
N ASN A 174 -20.68 -3.49 -8.61
CA ASN A 174 -19.29 -3.68 -8.20
C ASN A 174 -19.13 -3.65 -6.67
N LYS A 175 -19.77 -2.69 -5.99
CA LYS A 175 -19.78 -2.64 -4.52
C LYS A 175 -20.38 -3.91 -3.92
N ALA A 176 -21.54 -4.37 -4.41
CA ALA A 176 -22.16 -5.58 -3.91
C ALA A 176 -21.27 -6.83 -4.09
N LEU A 177 -20.65 -6.97 -5.26
CA LEU A 177 -19.69 -8.04 -5.57
C LEU A 177 -18.50 -8.03 -4.62
N VAL A 178 -17.84 -6.87 -4.47
CA VAL A 178 -16.63 -6.73 -3.66
C VAL A 178 -16.91 -6.99 -2.19
N PHE A 179 -17.97 -6.40 -1.62
CA PHE A 179 -18.30 -6.57 -0.20
C PHE A 179 -18.64 -8.03 0.11
N GLY A 180 -19.47 -8.67 -0.72
CA GLY A 180 -19.81 -10.08 -0.54
C GLY A 180 -18.59 -10.99 -0.65
N THR A 181 -17.74 -10.76 -1.66
CA THR A 181 -16.58 -11.61 -1.91
C THR A 181 -15.51 -11.40 -0.84
N LYS A 182 -15.30 -10.16 -0.36
CA LYS A 182 -14.32 -9.87 0.69
C LYS A 182 -14.70 -10.50 2.01
N PHE A 183 -15.97 -10.40 2.39
CA PHE A 183 -16.46 -11.06 3.59
C PHE A 183 -16.21 -12.58 3.53
N TRP A 184 -16.50 -13.19 2.38
CA TRP A 184 -16.22 -14.60 2.15
C TRP A 184 -14.73 -14.94 2.27
N CYS A 185 -13.86 -14.14 1.65
CA CYS A 185 -12.41 -14.29 1.73
C CYS A 185 -11.91 -14.26 3.18
N VAL A 186 -12.34 -13.25 3.96
CA VAL A 186 -11.93 -13.08 5.37
C VAL A 186 -12.41 -14.26 6.21
N ARG A 187 -13.67 -14.68 6.05
CA ARG A 187 -14.26 -15.79 6.80
C ARG A 187 -13.56 -17.12 6.54
N GLU A 188 -13.26 -17.42 5.27
CA GLU A 188 -12.65 -18.69 4.86
C GLU A 188 -11.12 -18.68 4.91
N GLY A 189 -10.50 -17.55 5.23
CA GLY A 189 -9.04 -17.37 5.18
C GLY A 189 -8.49 -17.51 3.76
N LYS A 190 -9.23 -17.03 2.75
CA LYS A 190 -8.82 -17.00 1.35
C LYS A 190 -8.35 -15.62 0.95
N THR A 191 -7.46 -15.58 -0.03
CA THR A 191 -7.04 -14.33 -0.66
C THR A 191 -8.05 -13.93 -1.73
N MET A 192 -8.37 -12.64 -1.79
CA MET A 192 -9.18 -12.08 -2.87
C MET A 192 -8.27 -11.82 -4.07
N SER A 193 -8.68 -12.23 -5.27
CA SER A 193 -7.94 -12.01 -6.51
C SER A 193 -8.84 -11.49 -7.62
N LEU A 194 -8.23 -10.95 -8.68
CA LEU A 194 -8.95 -10.50 -9.88
C LEU A 194 -9.76 -11.65 -10.50
N GLN A 195 -9.18 -12.85 -10.54
CA GLN A 195 -9.82 -14.05 -11.06
C GLN A 195 -11.06 -14.44 -10.24
N MET A 196 -10.97 -14.40 -8.91
CA MET A 196 -12.11 -14.67 -8.04
C MET A 196 -13.25 -13.67 -8.26
N LEU A 197 -12.93 -12.38 -8.42
CA LEU A 197 -13.92 -11.34 -8.70
C LEU A 197 -14.59 -11.56 -10.05
N ARG A 198 -13.83 -11.93 -11.09
CA ARG A 198 -14.36 -12.26 -12.43
C ARG A 198 -15.35 -13.42 -12.38
N GLU A 199 -15.02 -14.49 -11.65
CA GLU A 199 -15.88 -15.68 -11.51
C GLU A 199 -17.22 -15.35 -10.84
N HIS A 200 -17.20 -14.50 -9.80
CA HIS A 200 -18.39 -14.14 -9.04
C HIS A 200 -19.17 -12.96 -9.65
N MET A 201 -18.63 -12.28 -10.66
CA MET A 201 -19.27 -11.12 -11.30
C MET A 201 -20.52 -11.48 -12.11
N THR A 202 -20.66 -12.73 -12.56
CA THR A 202 -21.87 -13.20 -13.26
C THR A 202 -23.10 -13.11 -12.35
N LEU A 203 -24.31 -12.95 -12.92
CA LEU A 203 -25.55 -12.89 -12.13
C LEU A 203 -25.71 -14.16 -11.29
N GLU A 204 -25.44 -15.32 -11.90
CA GLU A 204 -25.41 -16.62 -11.23
C GLU A 204 -24.35 -16.69 -10.13
N GLY A 205 -23.16 -16.10 -10.35
CA GLY A 205 -22.10 -16.01 -9.35
C GLY A 205 -22.51 -15.20 -8.13
N MET A 206 -23.08 -14.01 -8.34
CA MET A 206 -23.58 -13.16 -7.25
C MET A 206 -24.75 -13.79 -6.50
N ALA A 207 -25.70 -14.41 -7.20
CA ALA A 207 -26.81 -15.13 -6.59
C ALA A 207 -26.35 -16.33 -5.75
N LYS A 208 -25.35 -17.09 -6.23
CA LYS A 208 -24.72 -18.18 -5.47
C LYS A 208 -24.04 -17.66 -4.21
N LEU A 209 -23.34 -16.53 -4.30
CA LEU A 209 -22.69 -15.90 -3.16
C LEU A 209 -23.72 -15.42 -2.12
N TYR A 210 -24.83 -14.84 -2.57
CA TYR A 210 -25.96 -14.47 -1.72
C TYR A 210 -26.61 -15.68 -1.03
N CYS A 211 -26.93 -16.73 -1.79
CA CYS A 211 -27.51 -17.97 -1.23
C CYS A 211 -26.58 -18.59 -0.20
N ARG A 212 -25.27 -18.61 -0.50
CA ARG A 212 -24.26 -19.06 0.46
C ARG A 212 -24.29 -18.21 1.71
N GLY A 213 -24.33 -16.89 1.60
CA GLY A 213 -24.42 -15.98 2.75
C GLY A 213 -25.62 -16.29 3.65
N LEU A 214 -26.77 -16.63 3.07
CA LEU A 214 -27.96 -17.07 3.82
C LEU A 214 -27.76 -18.45 4.49
N ASP A 215 -27.23 -19.43 3.76
CA ASP A 215 -27.01 -20.80 4.25
C ASP A 215 -26.00 -20.82 5.40
N ASP A 216 -24.94 -20.03 5.23
CA ASP A 216 -23.84 -19.88 6.16
C ASP A 216 -24.13 -18.88 7.30
N GLN A 217 -25.34 -18.30 7.34
CA GLN A 217 -25.81 -17.31 8.31
C GLN A 217 -24.84 -16.14 8.51
N TRP A 218 -24.45 -15.49 7.41
CA TRP A 218 -23.61 -14.29 7.50
C TRP A 218 -24.37 -13.15 8.20
N PRO A 219 -23.66 -12.22 8.85
CA PRO A 219 -24.26 -11.01 9.40
C PRO A 219 -25.03 -10.22 8.35
N GLU A 220 -26.08 -9.53 8.75
CA GLU A 220 -26.94 -8.74 7.86
C GLU A 220 -26.14 -7.67 7.12
N GLU A 221 -25.11 -7.10 7.75
CA GLU A 221 -24.22 -6.10 7.15
C GLU A 221 -23.44 -6.63 5.95
N ALA A 222 -23.11 -7.92 5.94
CA ALA A 222 -22.39 -8.57 4.85
C ALA A 222 -23.33 -9.02 3.71
N ILE A 223 -24.57 -9.38 4.04
CA ILE A 223 -25.58 -9.86 3.08
C ILE A 223 -26.32 -8.71 2.40
N ALA A 224 -26.60 -7.63 3.13
CA ALA A 224 -27.43 -6.53 2.67
C ALA A 224 -26.97 -5.92 1.32
N PRO A 225 -25.66 -5.68 1.06
CA PRO A 225 -25.21 -5.18 -0.24
C PRO A 225 -25.59 -6.09 -1.41
N LEU A 226 -25.44 -7.42 -1.24
CA LEU A 226 -25.83 -8.40 -2.25
C LEU A 226 -27.35 -8.45 -2.43
N ARG A 227 -28.11 -8.43 -1.31
CA ARG A 227 -29.58 -8.44 -1.35
C ARG A 227 -30.12 -7.22 -2.09
N ASN A 228 -29.67 -6.04 -1.71
CA ASN A 228 -30.16 -4.78 -2.27
C ASN A 228 -29.87 -4.73 -3.77
N TYR A 229 -28.65 -5.10 -4.18
CA TYR A 229 -28.33 -5.19 -5.61
C TYR A 229 -29.26 -6.15 -6.36
N LEU A 230 -29.42 -7.40 -5.88
CA LEU A 230 -30.25 -8.40 -6.55
C LEU A 230 -31.73 -7.98 -6.62
N GLN A 231 -32.25 -7.28 -5.61
CA GLN A 231 -33.61 -6.72 -5.62
C GLN A 231 -33.77 -5.57 -6.62
N ASP A 232 -32.72 -4.77 -6.80
CA ASP A 232 -32.71 -3.63 -7.72
C ASP A 232 -32.53 -4.05 -9.20
N VAL A 233 -32.09 -5.30 -9.46
CA VAL A 233 -32.01 -5.82 -10.84
C VAL A 233 -33.42 -5.92 -11.43
N PRO A 234 -33.74 -5.21 -12.53
CA PRO A 234 -35.08 -5.21 -13.08
C PRO A 234 -35.53 -6.61 -13.51
N GLY A 235 -36.72 -7.01 -13.06
CA GLY A 235 -37.33 -8.30 -13.36
C GLY A 235 -36.75 -9.48 -12.57
N PHE A 236 -35.83 -9.26 -11.62
CA PHE A 236 -35.26 -10.32 -10.80
C PHE A 236 -36.17 -10.60 -9.59
N ASP A 237 -36.68 -11.83 -9.50
CA ASP A 237 -37.44 -12.27 -8.33
C ASP A 237 -36.51 -12.94 -7.31
N LEU A 238 -36.28 -12.26 -6.19
CA LEU A 238 -35.42 -12.75 -5.11
C LEU A 238 -35.94 -14.08 -4.52
N SER A 239 -37.23 -14.37 -4.57
CA SER A 239 -37.77 -15.65 -4.09
C SER A 239 -37.29 -16.85 -4.90
N LEU A 240 -36.94 -16.61 -6.18
CA LEU A 240 -36.44 -17.62 -7.12
C LEU A 240 -34.91 -17.65 -7.21
N VAL A 241 -34.19 -16.96 -6.31
CA VAL A 241 -32.72 -16.84 -6.34
C VAL A 241 -31.99 -18.19 -6.32
N ARG A 242 -32.60 -19.24 -5.74
CA ARG A 242 -32.03 -20.61 -5.70
C ARG A 242 -32.28 -21.41 -6.97
N THR A 243 -33.09 -20.91 -7.90
CA THR A 243 -33.55 -21.65 -9.08
C THR A 243 -33.22 -20.87 -10.35
N PRO A 244 -31.95 -20.89 -10.82
CA PRO A 244 -31.54 -20.13 -12.01
C PRO A 244 -32.34 -20.45 -13.27
N SER A 245 -32.82 -21.69 -13.43
CA SER A 245 -33.65 -22.09 -14.58
C SER A 245 -35.01 -21.39 -14.65
N ALA A 246 -35.50 -20.83 -13.53
CA ALA A 246 -36.76 -20.12 -13.46
C ALA A 246 -36.62 -18.61 -13.75
N TRP A 247 -35.40 -18.09 -13.86
CA TRP A 247 -35.19 -16.67 -14.12
C TRP A 247 -35.54 -16.33 -15.57
N THR A 248 -36.22 -15.20 -15.75
CA THR A 248 -36.52 -14.64 -17.07
C THR A 248 -35.24 -14.15 -17.78
N GLU A 249 -35.33 -13.83 -19.07
CA GLU A 249 -34.19 -13.27 -19.80
C GLU A 249 -33.83 -11.84 -19.36
N GLU A 250 -34.81 -11.07 -18.86
CA GLU A 250 -34.64 -9.64 -18.59
C GLU A 250 -33.54 -9.35 -17.54
N PRO A 251 -33.51 -9.99 -16.36
CA PRO A 251 -32.43 -9.79 -15.38
C PRO A 251 -31.06 -10.11 -15.92
N ARG A 252 -30.96 -11.15 -16.77
CA ARG A 252 -29.69 -11.56 -17.38
C ARG A 252 -29.20 -10.50 -18.36
N LYS A 253 -30.10 -9.96 -19.19
CA LYS A 253 -29.77 -8.87 -20.11
C LYS A 253 -29.34 -7.61 -19.34
N GLN A 254 -30.11 -7.21 -18.34
CA GLN A 254 -29.80 -6.06 -17.49
C GLN A 254 -28.44 -6.21 -16.80
N HIS A 255 -28.20 -7.35 -16.15
CA HIS A 255 -26.91 -7.64 -15.51
C HIS A 255 -25.76 -7.68 -16.52
N ALA A 256 -25.97 -8.28 -17.70
CA ALA A 256 -24.96 -8.37 -18.74
C ALA A 256 -24.48 -6.98 -19.21
N TYR A 257 -25.38 -5.99 -19.32
CA TYR A 257 -25.01 -4.61 -19.64
C TYR A 257 -24.11 -3.98 -18.56
N LEU A 258 -24.34 -4.29 -17.28
CA LEU A 258 -23.53 -3.81 -16.16
C LEU A 258 -22.16 -4.50 -16.10
N SER A 259 -22.14 -5.84 -16.14
CA SER A 259 -20.91 -6.61 -16.12
C SER A 259 -20.05 -6.35 -17.36
N GLY A 260 -20.68 -6.08 -18.52
CA GLY A 260 -19.99 -5.75 -19.77
C GLY A 260 -19.06 -4.56 -19.66
N GLN A 261 -19.34 -3.60 -18.77
CA GLN A 261 -18.46 -2.45 -18.50
C GLN A 261 -17.10 -2.86 -17.93
N PHE A 262 -17.06 -3.97 -17.17
CA PHE A 262 -15.84 -4.49 -16.55
C PHE A 262 -15.22 -5.62 -17.37
N SER A 263 -16.01 -6.39 -18.12
CA SER A 263 -15.58 -7.61 -18.82
C SER A 263 -14.36 -7.42 -19.72
N GLU A 264 -14.27 -6.32 -20.48
CA GLU A 264 -13.15 -6.05 -21.40
C GLU A 264 -11.83 -5.86 -20.65
N THR A 265 -11.83 -5.02 -19.61
CA THR A 265 -10.67 -4.76 -18.77
C THR A 265 -10.23 -6.02 -18.03
N PHE A 266 -11.18 -6.76 -17.44
CA PHE A 266 -10.88 -8.01 -16.73
C PHE A 266 -10.29 -9.08 -17.65
N SER A 267 -10.85 -9.24 -18.86
CA SER A 267 -10.34 -10.20 -19.84
C SER A 267 -8.94 -9.81 -20.27
N THR A 268 -8.70 -8.53 -20.57
CA THR A 268 -7.35 -8.01 -20.88
C THR A 268 -6.36 -8.30 -19.76
N PHE A 269 -6.72 -8.02 -18.51
CA PHE A 269 -5.80 -8.19 -17.37
C PHE A 269 -5.53 -9.66 -17.05
N THR A 270 -6.54 -10.52 -17.17
CA THR A 270 -6.38 -11.96 -16.88
C THR A 270 -5.64 -12.68 -18.02
N GLU A 271 -5.91 -12.30 -19.28
CA GLU A 271 -5.37 -13.00 -20.44
C GLU A 271 -3.98 -12.50 -20.81
N ALA A 272 -3.76 -11.19 -20.80
CA ALA A 272 -2.48 -10.58 -21.15
C ALA A 272 -1.52 -10.48 -19.96
N PHE A 273 -2.02 -10.30 -18.74
CA PHE A 273 -1.19 -10.06 -17.54
C PHE A 273 -1.40 -11.09 -16.42
N GLY A 274 -1.94 -12.27 -16.76
CA GLY A 274 -2.22 -13.33 -15.79
C GLY A 274 -0.98 -13.84 -15.04
N ASP A 275 0.21 -13.74 -15.64
CA ASP A 275 1.47 -14.13 -14.97
C ASP A 275 1.97 -13.07 -13.98
N ILE A 276 1.38 -11.87 -13.98
CA ILE A 276 1.72 -10.75 -13.08
C ILE A 276 0.69 -10.68 -11.95
N PHE A 277 -0.61 -10.76 -12.28
CA PHE A 277 -1.67 -10.69 -11.29
C PHE A 277 -1.79 -12.01 -10.51
N ALA A 278 -1.34 -12.00 -9.26
CA ALA A 278 -1.34 -13.20 -8.44
C ALA A 278 -2.76 -13.61 -8.02
N GLU A 279 -3.00 -14.93 -7.96
CA GLU A 279 -4.21 -15.47 -7.34
C GLU A 279 -4.11 -15.54 -5.81
N ASP A 280 -2.88 -15.61 -5.27
CA ASP A 280 -2.56 -15.59 -3.85
C ASP A 280 -2.15 -14.18 -3.40
N SER A 281 -1.30 -14.06 -2.36
CA SER A 281 -0.84 -12.74 -1.88
C SER A 281 0.00 -11.98 -2.90
N GLY A 282 0.64 -12.67 -3.85
CA GLY A 282 1.68 -12.12 -4.70
C GLY A 282 3.02 -11.95 -3.99
N ASP A 283 4.06 -11.67 -4.78
CA ASP A 283 5.41 -11.36 -4.33
C ASP A 283 5.52 -9.96 -3.74
N ILE A 284 4.79 -8.99 -4.30
CA ILE A 284 4.87 -7.58 -3.95
C ILE A 284 3.65 -7.15 -3.14
N ASP A 285 3.90 -6.60 -1.95
CA ASP A 285 2.96 -5.75 -1.22
C ASP A 285 3.48 -4.30 -1.29
N ILE A 286 2.79 -3.44 -2.04
CA ILE A 286 3.18 -2.02 -2.23
C ILE A 286 3.36 -1.31 -0.87
N ARG A 287 2.57 -1.70 0.15
CA ARG A 287 2.71 -1.12 1.49
C ARG A 287 4.06 -1.49 2.11
N ASP A 288 4.45 -2.75 2.01
CA ASP A 288 5.77 -3.20 2.45
C ASP A 288 6.88 -2.56 1.62
N SER A 289 6.74 -2.50 0.29
CA SER A 289 7.75 -1.88 -0.57
C SER A 289 8.06 -0.44 -0.16
N ILE A 290 7.03 0.33 0.20
CA ILE A 290 7.16 1.73 0.64
C ILE A 290 7.70 1.82 2.07
N HIS A 291 7.15 1.06 3.03
CA HIS A 291 7.51 1.18 4.45
C HIS A 291 8.84 0.54 4.82
N SER A 292 9.24 -0.49 4.07
CA SER A 292 10.52 -1.20 4.25
C SER A 292 11.62 -0.65 3.33
N ASP A 293 11.40 0.51 2.69
CA ASP A 293 12.39 1.20 1.85
C ASP A 293 12.94 0.35 0.68
N ARG A 294 12.09 -0.47 0.04
CA ARG A 294 12.46 -1.25 -1.16
C ARG A 294 12.53 -0.38 -2.41
N ILE A 295 13.13 -0.93 -3.47
CA ILE A 295 13.22 -0.27 -4.79
C ILE A 295 12.16 -0.89 -5.69
N LEU A 296 11.02 -0.21 -5.85
CA LEU A 296 9.89 -0.70 -6.64
C LEU A 296 9.87 -0.09 -8.04
N MET A 297 10.07 -0.91 -9.06
CA MET A 297 9.99 -0.51 -10.47
C MET A 297 8.68 -1.00 -11.09
N VAL A 298 7.96 -0.11 -11.75
CA VAL A 298 6.69 -0.40 -12.44
C VAL A 298 6.83 0.02 -13.90
N MET A 299 6.86 -0.97 -14.79
CA MET A 299 7.04 -0.78 -16.23
C MET A 299 5.68 -0.88 -16.91
N ILE A 300 5.15 0.24 -17.44
CA ILE A 300 3.85 0.29 -18.09
C ILE A 300 4.05 0.54 -19.59
N PRO A 301 3.78 -0.44 -20.48
CA PRO A 301 4.06 -0.30 -21.89
C PRO A 301 3.04 0.62 -22.58
N ALA A 302 3.52 1.75 -23.11
CA ALA A 302 2.70 2.63 -23.93
C ALA A 302 2.57 2.18 -25.40
N LEU A 303 3.46 1.32 -25.91
CA LEU A 303 3.47 0.88 -27.31
C LEU A 303 2.88 -0.52 -27.53
N ASP A 304 3.07 -1.45 -26.58
CA ASP A 304 2.60 -2.84 -26.72
C ASP A 304 1.09 -2.99 -26.46
N THR A 305 0.46 -1.97 -25.88
CA THR A 305 -0.95 -2.02 -25.47
C THR A 305 -1.70 -0.77 -25.90
N SER A 306 -3.05 -0.85 -25.89
CA SER A 306 -3.88 0.32 -26.17
C SER A 306 -3.70 1.38 -25.07
N ALA A 307 -3.85 2.64 -25.44
CA ALA A 307 -3.79 3.75 -24.48
C ALA A 307 -4.79 3.59 -23.32
N HIS A 308 -5.94 2.95 -23.58
CA HIS A 308 -6.92 2.64 -22.55
C HIS A 308 -6.37 1.65 -21.51
N THR A 309 -5.71 0.57 -21.94
CA THR A 309 -5.10 -0.44 -21.06
C THR A 309 -3.92 0.13 -20.28
N THR A 310 -3.01 0.86 -20.95
CA THR A 310 -1.88 1.58 -20.32
C THR A 310 -2.38 2.50 -19.21
N SER A 311 -3.40 3.30 -19.52
CA SER A 311 -4.00 4.22 -18.56
C SER A 311 -4.61 3.43 -17.40
N ALA A 312 -5.44 2.40 -17.66
CA ALA A 312 -6.07 1.59 -16.61
C ALA A 312 -5.06 0.92 -15.65
N LEU A 313 -3.95 0.40 -16.16
CA LEU A 313 -2.87 -0.17 -15.33
C LEU A 313 -2.24 0.88 -14.41
N GLY A 314 -1.90 2.05 -14.96
CA GLY A 314 -1.33 3.12 -14.16
C GLY A 314 -2.34 3.74 -13.19
N ARG A 315 -3.61 3.88 -13.56
CA ARG A 315 -4.69 4.31 -12.65
C ARG A 315 -4.85 3.35 -11.48
N MET A 316 -4.81 2.04 -11.74
CA MET A 316 -4.87 1.02 -10.70
C MET A 316 -3.68 1.13 -9.75
N PHE A 317 -2.45 1.22 -10.28
CA PHE A 317 -1.25 1.35 -9.46
C PHE A 317 -1.25 2.63 -8.61
N ILE A 318 -1.52 3.79 -9.23
CA ILE A 318 -1.57 5.07 -8.51
C ILE A 318 -2.70 5.06 -7.48
N THR A 319 -3.89 4.57 -7.81
CA THR A 319 -4.99 4.45 -6.84
C THR A 319 -4.59 3.59 -5.65
N GLN A 320 -3.89 2.48 -5.91
CA GLN A 320 -3.41 1.61 -4.86
C GLN A 320 -2.43 2.33 -3.92
N LYS A 321 -1.40 2.95 -4.51
CA LYS A 321 -0.42 3.74 -3.77
C LYS A 321 -1.07 4.87 -2.97
N SER A 322 -1.96 5.67 -3.58
CA SER A 322 -2.61 6.81 -2.94
C SER A 322 -3.37 6.40 -1.68
N MET A 323 -4.04 5.25 -1.71
CA MET A 323 -4.85 4.80 -0.58
C MET A 323 -4.05 4.20 0.56
N ILE A 324 -2.91 3.56 0.24
CA ILE A 324 -1.92 3.18 1.23
C ILE A 324 -1.44 4.44 1.97
N LEU A 325 -1.01 5.45 1.21
CA LEU A 325 -0.53 6.72 1.78
C LEU A 325 -1.63 7.48 2.54
N ALA A 326 -2.86 7.47 2.05
CA ALA A 326 -4.00 8.11 2.73
C ALA A 326 -4.28 7.46 4.09
N ARG A 327 -4.07 6.16 4.23
CA ARG A 327 -4.17 5.47 5.52
C ARG A 327 -3.02 5.85 6.44
N ASP A 328 -1.80 5.96 5.91
CA ASP A 328 -0.61 6.31 6.68
C ASP A 328 -0.64 7.74 7.24
N LEU A 329 -1.46 8.63 6.65
CA LEU A 329 -1.79 9.95 7.24
C LEU A 329 -2.45 9.84 8.63
N GLY A 330 -2.99 8.67 8.97
CA GLY A 330 -3.61 8.37 10.24
C GLY A 330 -5.07 8.76 10.30
N TYR A 331 -5.86 7.95 11.01
CA TYR A 331 -7.30 8.19 11.25
C TYR A 331 -7.64 8.26 12.75
N ARG A 332 -6.75 7.80 13.63
CA ARG A 332 -6.98 7.72 15.07
C ARG A 332 -6.65 9.06 15.72
N LEU A 333 -7.63 9.65 16.39
CA LEU A 333 -7.45 10.85 17.20
C LEU A 333 -7.20 10.52 18.68
N GLU A 334 -7.69 9.36 19.15
CA GLU A 334 -7.56 8.91 20.53
C GLU A 334 -6.42 7.89 20.66
N GLY A 335 -5.73 7.94 21.80
CA GLY A 335 -4.63 7.04 22.14
C GLY A 335 -3.34 7.80 22.45
N THR A 336 -2.25 7.04 22.63
CA THR A 336 -0.93 7.63 22.81
C THR A 336 -0.42 8.21 21.48
N ASP A 337 0.49 9.19 21.52
CA ASP A 337 1.14 9.72 20.31
C ASP A 337 1.75 8.61 19.43
N SER A 338 2.30 7.55 20.04
CA SER A 338 2.82 6.38 19.31
C SER A 338 1.75 5.57 18.59
N ASP A 339 0.52 5.56 19.09
CA ASP A 339 -0.60 4.83 18.50
C ASP A 339 -1.39 5.68 17.49
N ALA A 340 -1.54 6.97 17.77
CA ALA A 340 -2.31 7.92 16.98
C ALA A 340 -1.53 8.49 15.79
N LEU A 341 -0.23 8.80 15.96
CA LEU A 341 0.58 9.44 14.92
C LEU A 341 1.29 8.38 14.06
N GLU A 342 0.53 7.64 13.26
CA GLU A 342 1.08 6.68 12.28
C GLU A 342 2.10 7.35 11.34
N VAL A 343 1.84 8.60 10.94
CA VAL A 343 2.76 9.46 10.17
C VAL A 343 4.18 9.45 10.72
N LYS A 344 4.35 9.51 12.06
CA LYS A 344 5.69 9.59 12.67
C LYS A 344 6.46 8.27 12.59
N LYS A 345 5.80 7.14 12.35
CA LYS A 345 6.44 5.81 12.34
C LYS A 345 7.38 5.62 11.16
N TYR A 346 7.02 6.17 10.01
CA TYR A 346 7.74 5.96 8.74
C TYR A 346 8.59 7.17 8.32
N LYS A 347 8.51 8.27 9.07
CA LYS A 347 9.37 9.43 8.87
C LYS A 347 10.81 9.09 9.23
N GLY A 348 11.73 9.53 8.38
CA GLY A 348 13.15 9.45 8.66
C GLY A 348 13.89 10.67 8.12
N ARG A 349 15.22 10.59 8.12
CA ARG A 349 16.10 11.72 7.81
C ARG A 349 15.96 12.24 6.37
N PHE A 350 15.66 11.34 5.45
CA PHE A 350 15.53 11.63 4.02
C PHE A 350 14.12 11.26 3.54
N PRO A 351 13.60 11.96 2.52
CA PRO A 351 12.28 11.66 1.97
C PRO A 351 12.30 10.44 1.06
N TYR A 352 11.15 9.76 0.95
CA TYR A 352 10.95 8.69 -0.02
C TYR A 352 10.67 9.28 -1.40
N LEU A 353 11.40 8.87 -2.43
CA LEU A 353 11.27 9.40 -3.79
C LEU A 353 10.30 8.57 -4.62
N CYS A 354 9.42 9.25 -5.36
CA CYS A 354 8.55 8.63 -6.35
C CYS A 354 8.80 9.28 -7.71
N PHE A 355 9.57 8.59 -8.54
CA PHE A 355 9.83 8.95 -9.93
C PHE A 355 8.66 8.50 -10.79
N LEU A 356 8.01 9.45 -11.45
CA LEU A 356 6.89 9.21 -12.36
C LEU A 356 7.32 9.67 -13.75
N ASP A 357 7.98 8.78 -14.49
CA ASP A 357 8.40 9.05 -15.87
C ASP A 357 7.22 8.92 -16.82
N GLU A 358 7.17 9.81 -17.80
CA GLU A 358 6.11 9.90 -18.79
C GLU A 358 4.69 9.95 -18.17
N VAL A 359 4.53 10.74 -17.10
CA VAL A 359 3.31 10.77 -16.28
C VAL A 359 2.03 11.06 -17.08
N GLY A 360 2.13 11.79 -18.19
CA GLY A 360 1.00 12.06 -19.09
C GLY A 360 0.38 10.81 -19.71
N ALA A 361 1.10 9.68 -19.79
CA ALA A 361 0.57 8.43 -20.32
C ALA A 361 -0.43 7.73 -19.37
N TYR A 362 -0.31 7.97 -18.07
CA TYR A 362 -1.09 7.28 -17.03
C TYR A 362 -1.59 8.22 -15.93
N TYR A 363 -1.68 9.51 -16.22
CA TYR A 363 -2.07 10.52 -15.26
C TYR A 363 -3.45 10.23 -14.65
N THR A 364 -3.60 10.55 -13.35
CA THR A 364 -4.90 10.58 -12.67
C THR A 364 -4.99 11.78 -11.76
N ASP A 365 -6.21 12.23 -11.47
CA ASP A 365 -6.47 13.29 -10.48
C ASP A 365 -5.92 12.95 -9.09
N ARG A 366 -5.75 11.67 -8.78
CA ARG A 366 -5.16 11.24 -7.51
C ARG A 366 -3.70 11.68 -7.37
N ILE A 367 -2.95 11.84 -8.47
CA ILE A 367 -1.57 12.36 -8.41
C ILE A 367 -1.57 13.79 -7.86
N ALA A 368 -2.53 14.63 -8.26
CA ALA A 368 -2.64 16.00 -7.73
C ALA A 368 -3.02 16.01 -6.24
N VAL A 369 -3.88 15.07 -5.81
CA VAL A 369 -4.23 14.89 -4.39
C VAL A 369 -3.01 14.41 -3.60
N GLU A 370 -2.25 13.43 -4.11
CA GLU A 370 -0.99 12.98 -3.53
C GLU A 370 -0.05 14.16 -3.35
N ALA A 371 0.17 14.95 -4.41
CA ALA A 371 1.04 16.13 -4.39
C ALA A 371 0.62 17.20 -3.35
N THR A 372 -0.62 17.15 -2.85
CA THR A 372 -1.09 18.06 -1.81
C THR A 372 -0.83 17.49 -0.40
N GLN A 373 -0.98 16.18 -0.23
CA GLN A 373 -1.09 15.55 1.09
C GLN A 373 0.21 14.84 1.55
N VAL A 374 0.95 14.23 0.63
CA VAL A 374 2.06 13.31 0.96
C VAL A 374 3.32 14.04 1.44
N ARG A 375 3.39 15.36 1.28
CA ARG A 375 4.43 16.20 1.89
C ARG A 375 4.53 15.97 3.40
N SER A 376 3.40 15.77 4.07
CA SER A 376 3.36 15.52 5.50
C SER A 376 3.94 14.17 5.91
N LEU A 377 4.08 13.23 4.97
CA LEU A 377 4.70 11.90 5.14
C LEU A 377 6.17 11.89 4.72
N ASP A 378 6.75 13.04 4.37
CA ASP A 378 8.10 13.18 3.81
C ASP A 378 8.27 12.40 2.48
N PHE A 379 7.28 12.47 1.59
CA PHE A 379 7.39 11.96 0.22
C PHE A 379 7.72 13.08 -0.76
N ALA A 380 8.48 12.74 -1.79
CA ALA A 380 8.78 13.63 -2.90
C ALA A 380 8.39 13.00 -4.23
N LEU A 381 7.35 13.56 -4.87
CA LEU A 381 6.95 13.21 -6.22
C LEU A 381 7.85 13.94 -7.22
N ILE A 382 8.44 13.19 -8.15
CA ILE A 382 9.24 13.70 -9.25
C ILE A 382 8.50 13.34 -10.53
N LEU A 383 7.71 14.28 -11.01
CA LEU A 383 6.82 14.14 -12.16
C LEU A 383 7.58 14.54 -13.42
N MET A 384 7.71 13.62 -14.38
CA MET A 384 8.35 13.93 -15.66
C MET A 384 7.35 13.78 -16.81
N ALA A 385 7.25 14.82 -17.64
CA ALA A 385 6.31 14.87 -18.76
C ALA A 385 7.00 15.41 -20.02
N GLN A 386 6.50 14.99 -21.20
CA GLN A 386 6.90 15.60 -22.47
C GLN A 386 6.29 16.97 -22.65
N ASP A 387 5.00 17.03 -22.43
CA ASP A 387 4.19 18.21 -22.64
C ASP A 387 3.04 18.24 -21.61
N GLN A 388 2.60 19.46 -21.30
CA GLN A 388 1.50 19.70 -20.38
C GLN A 388 0.15 19.29 -20.99
N GLU A 389 0.00 19.43 -22.31
CA GLU A 389 -1.23 19.09 -23.06
C GLU A 389 -1.64 17.63 -22.87
N ARG A 390 -0.68 16.70 -22.81
CA ARG A 390 -0.95 15.27 -22.56
C ARG A 390 -1.54 15.03 -21.17
N ILE A 391 -1.13 15.81 -20.17
CA ILE A 391 -1.73 15.77 -18.82
C ILE A 391 -3.15 16.37 -18.88
N GLU A 392 -3.32 17.51 -19.54
CA GLU A 392 -4.64 18.15 -19.75
C GLU A 392 -5.60 17.30 -20.59
N GLY A 393 -5.11 16.38 -21.41
CA GLY A 393 -5.94 15.39 -22.10
C GLY A 393 -6.53 14.33 -21.18
N GLN A 394 -5.99 14.15 -19.98
CA GLN A 394 -6.44 13.17 -18.97
C GLN A 394 -7.24 13.81 -17.82
N THR A 395 -7.26 15.13 -17.70
CA THR A 395 -7.95 15.84 -16.62
C THR A 395 -8.44 17.22 -17.04
N THR A 396 -9.02 17.98 -16.12
CA THR A 396 -9.38 19.38 -16.34
C THR A 396 -8.15 20.28 -16.23
N ALA A 397 -8.15 21.39 -16.98
CA ALA A 397 -7.11 22.42 -16.89
C ALA A 397 -6.93 22.95 -15.45
N THR A 398 -8.01 23.03 -14.66
CA THR A 398 -7.98 23.43 -13.25
C THR A 398 -7.16 22.46 -12.38
N ASN A 399 -7.33 21.14 -12.58
CA ASN A 399 -6.57 20.14 -11.84
C ASN A 399 -5.09 20.15 -12.24
N THR A 400 -4.79 20.33 -13.54
CA THR A 400 -3.41 20.51 -14.01
C THR A 400 -2.79 21.75 -13.38
N ALA A 401 -3.49 22.88 -13.33
CA ALA A 401 -2.99 24.09 -12.70
C ALA A 401 -2.69 23.87 -11.20
N THR A 402 -3.56 23.14 -10.50
CA THR A 402 -3.36 22.77 -9.09
C THR A 402 -2.10 21.91 -8.90
N LEU A 403 -1.89 20.91 -9.77
CA LEU A 403 -0.65 20.12 -9.79
C LEU A 403 0.59 20.99 -10.00
N MET A 404 0.53 21.94 -10.95
CA MET A 404 1.64 22.85 -11.21
C MET A 404 1.90 23.80 -10.04
N GLN A 405 0.88 24.18 -9.26
CA GLN A 405 1.06 24.99 -8.06
C GLN A 405 1.67 24.20 -6.89
N ASN A 406 1.30 22.93 -6.76
CA ASN A 406 1.81 22.05 -5.72
C ASN A 406 3.23 21.54 -6.00
N THR A 407 3.77 21.74 -7.22
CA THR A 407 5.16 21.43 -7.58
C THR A 407 6.05 22.68 -7.40
N GLY A 408 6.75 22.73 -6.27
CA GLY A 408 7.55 23.88 -5.83
C GLY A 408 8.76 24.15 -6.70
N THR A 409 9.37 23.11 -7.27
CA THR A 409 10.53 23.23 -8.17
C THR A 409 10.16 22.73 -9.56
N LYS A 410 10.54 23.48 -10.59
CA LYS A 410 10.30 23.12 -11.99
C LYS A 410 11.60 23.06 -12.76
N PHE A 411 11.77 22.03 -13.59
CA PHE A 411 12.89 21.90 -14.49
C PHE A 411 12.40 22.01 -15.93
N ALA A 412 12.94 22.98 -16.65
CA ALA A 412 12.70 23.20 -18.06
C ALA A 412 13.86 22.59 -18.86
N GLY A 413 13.70 21.35 -19.28
CA GLY A 413 14.62 20.71 -20.22
C GLY A 413 14.28 21.06 -21.67
N ARG A 414 14.87 20.30 -22.60
CA ARG A 414 14.72 20.56 -24.03
C ARG A 414 13.25 20.46 -24.49
N ILE A 415 12.80 21.46 -25.24
CA ILE A 415 11.48 21.46 -25.90
C ILE A 415 11.62 21.66 -27.42
N VAL A 416 10.58 21.33 -28.21
CA VAL A 416 10.62 21.43 -29.68
C VAL A 416 9.80 22.61 -30.22
N SER A 417 8.85 23.15 -29.45
CA SER A 417 7.95 24.21 -29.91
C SER A 417 7.50 25.16 -28.79
N GLU A 418 6.99 26.34 -29.18
CA GLU A 418 6.40 27.35 -28.27
C GLU A 418 4.97 27.00 -27.79
N GLY A 419 4.73 25.73 -27.46
CA GLY A 419 3.41 25.23 -27.03
C GLY A 419 2.96 25.74 -25.65
N SER A 420 1.88 25.14 -25.11
CA SER A 420 1.41 25.41 -23.73
C SER A 420 2.53 25.24 -22.69
N THR A 421 3.33 24.18 -22.80
CA THR A 421 4.46 23.88 -21.91
C THR A 421 5.45 25.04 -21.85
N ALA A 422 5.82 25.63 -22.99
CA ALA A 422 6.77 26.75 -23.05
C ALA A 422 6.21 27.98 -22.33
N ARG A 423 4.90 28.26 -22.49
CA ARG A 423 4.22 29.37 -21.81
C ARG A 423 4.18 29.17 -20.30
N THR A 424 3.89 27.96 -19.83
CA THR A 424 3.90 27.63 -18.39
C THR A 424 5.30 27.80 -17.80
N LEU A 425 6.34 27.33 -18.49
CA LEU A 425 7.72 27.46 -18.04
C LEU A 425 8.18 28.93 -18.00
N LYS A 426 7.86 29.73 -19.02
CA LYS A 426 8.10 31.18 -19.02
C LYS A 426 7.38 31.88 -17.87
N SER A 427 6.10 31.56 -17.66
CA SER A 427 5.32 32.14 -16.57
C SER A 427 5.87 31.77 -15.20
N ALA A 428 6.37 30.53 -15.03
CA ALA A 428 6.98 30.08 -13.78
C ALA A 428 8.35 30.71 -13.53
N ALA A 429 9.12 30.96 -14.60
CA ALA A 429 10.41 31.65 -14.55
C ALA A 429 10.27 33.13 -14.18
N GLY A 430 9.20 33.78 -14.65
CA GLY A 430 8.97 35.20 -14.46
C GLY A 430 9.77 36.07 -15.42
N GLU A 431 9.67 37.38 -15.21
CA GLU A 431 10.31 38.41 -16.04
C GLU A 431 11.38 39.16 -15.23
N GLU A 432 12.39 39.66 -15.93
CA GLU A 432 13.41 40.54 -15.38
C GLU A 432 13.51 41.84 -16.17
N ALA A 433 13.82 42.93 -15.46
CA ALA A 433 14.03 44.23 -16.06
C ALA A 433 15.39 44.27 -16.74
N ARG A 434 15.42 44.34 -18.08
CA ARG A 434 16.65 44.52 -18.86
C ARG A 434 16.70 45.93 -19.44
N ALA A 435 17.86 46.57 -19.27
CA ALA A 435 18.15 47.84 -19.91
C ALA A 435 18.55 47.58 -21.38
N ARG A 436 17.77 48.08 -22.34
CA ARG A 436 18.12 48.11 -23.76
C ARG A 436 18.41 49.53 -24.23
N MET A 437 19.53 49.67 -24.92
CA MET A 437 19.80 50.81 -25.80
C MET A 437 19.21 50.49 -27.17
N ASN A 438 18.13 51.18 -27.54
CA ASN A 438 17.37 50.82 -28.75
C ASN A 438 17.87 51.53 -30.02
N ASN A 439 18.68 52.58 -29.91
CA ASN A 439 19.08 53.41 -31.05
C ASN A 439 20.59 53.71 -31.05
N LEU A 440 21.22 53.55 -32.21
CA LEU A 440 22.51 54.14 -32.52
C LEU A 440 22.26 55.52 -33.13
N GLN A 441 22.84 56.56 -32.55
CA GLN A 441 22.74 57.92 -33.08
C GLN A 441 23.89 58.16 -34.08
N ARG A 442 23.54 58.52 -35.31
CA ARG A 442 24.53 58.92 -36.31
C ARG A 442 25.10 60.28 -35.92
N GLN A 443 26.42 60.36 -35.74
CA GLN A 443 27.13 61.61 -35.54
C GLN A 443 27.95 61.90 -36.80
N ASP A 444 27.53 62.92 -37.55
CA ASP A 444 28.25 63.39 -38.73
C ASP A 444 29.49 64.19 -38.27
N GLY A 445 30.66 63.54 -38.33
CA GLY A 445 31.95 64.13 -38.03
C GLY A 445 32.68 64.61 -39.29
N ILE A 446 33.61 65.55 -39.12
CA ILE A 446 34.38 66.19 -40.21
C ILE A 446 35.22 65.17 -41.03
N PHE A 447 35.49 63.98 -40.49
CA PHE A 447 36.32 62.94 -41.12
C PHE A 447 35.57 61.61 -41.43
N GLY A 448 34.24 61.58 -41.39
CA GLY A 448 33.42 60.42 -41.76
C GLY A 448 32.24 60.17 -40.82
N GLU A 449 31.29 59.36 -41.27
CA GLU A 449 30.12 58.96 -40.49
C GLU A 449 30.54 58.03 -39.34
N SER A 450 30.23 58.41 -38.09
CA SER A 450 30.42 57.55 -36.92
C SER A 450 29.07 57.28 -36.23
N TRP A 451 28.87 56.06 -35.75
CA TRP A 451 27.69 55.66 -35.01
C TRP A 451 28.05 55.60 -33.53
N ILE A 452 27.31 56.31 -32.68
CA ILE A 452 27.52 56.35 -31.24
C ILE A 452 26.23 55.90 -30.56
N ASP A 453 26.34 55.16 -29.47
CA ASP A 453 25.18 54.71 -28.71
C ASP A 453 24.35 55.91 -28.21
N SER A 454 23.04 55.90 -28.47
CA SER A 454 22.13 56.95 -28.00
C SER A 454 22.03 56.92 -26.47
N PRO A 455 22.08 58.06 -25.77
CA PRO A 455 22.00 58.11 -24.30
C PRO A 455 20.63 57.69 -23.73
N GLN A 456 19.65 57.34 -24.57
CA GLN A 456 18.35 56.84 -24.14
C GLN A 456 18.40 55.35 -23.82
N ILE A 457 18.37 55.04 -22.54
CA ILE A 457 18.21 53.68 -22.01
C ILE A 457 16.72 53.43 -21.78
N SER A 458 16.17 52.39 -22.42
CA SER A 458 14.82 51.89 -22.15
C SER A 458 14.91 50.68 -21.24
N ILE A 459 14.11 50.63 -20.17
CA ILE A 459 14.00 49.45 -19.31
C ILE A 459 12.79 48.66 -19.80
N LEU A 460 13.03 47.44 -20.27
CA LEU A 460 12.00 46.53 -20.76
C LEU A 460 11.93 45.31 -19.83
N MET A 461 10.72 44.87 -19.52
CA MET A 461 10.51 43.59 -18.86
C MET A 461 10.60 42.49 -19.89
N GLU A 462 11.52 41.55 -19.69
CA GLU A 462 11.73 40.40 -20.58
C GLU A 462 11.67 39.11 -19.79
N SER A 463 11.15 38.05 -20.41
CA SER A 463 11.14 36.70 -19.81
C SER A 463 12.56 36.26 -19.47
N LYS A 464 12.77 35.72 -18.26
CA LYS A 464 14.07 35.17 -17.85
C LYS A 464 14.53 33.99 -18.69
N ILE A 465 13.59 33.27 -19.32
CA ILE A 465 13.85 32.14 -20.21
C ILE A 465 13.33 32.45 -21.62
N ASN A 466 14.18 32.24 -22.62
CA ASN A 466 13.79 32.26 -24.02
C ASN A 466 13.48 30.83 -24.52
N VAL A 467 12.50 30.65 -25.40
CA VAL A 467 12.21 29.31 -25.97
C VAL A 467 13.36 28.82 -26.84
N GLN A 468 14.03 29.73 -27.55
CA GLN A 468 15.17 29.37 -28.37
C GLN A 468 16.28 28.72 -27.52
N GLU A 469 16.54 29.24 -26.32
CA GLU A 469 17.48 28.64 -25.38
C GLU A 469 17.04 27.25 -24.93
N LEU A 470 15.73 27.03 -24.73
CA LEU A 470 15.20 25.70 -24.39
C LEU A 470 15.29 24.70 -25.56
N ILE A 471 15.18 25.15 -26.81
CA ILE A 471 15.33 24.29 -28.00
C ILE A 471 16.79 23.86 -28.18
N GLU A 472 17.73 24.75 -27.85
CA GLU A 472 19.18 24.56 -27.99
C GLU A 472 19.81 23.70 -26.88
N LEU A 473 19.09 23.41 -25.80
CA LEU A 473 19.57 22.55 -24.72
C LEU A 473 20.01 21.17 -25.23
N HIS A 474 21.18 20.72 -24.77
CA HIS A 474 21.62 19.34 -24.96
C HIS A 474 20.87 18.38 -24.00
N PRO A 475 20.83 17.08 -24.30
CA PRO A 475 20.25 16.09 -23.40
C PRO A 475 20.91 16.15 -22.01
N GLY A 476 20.10 16.20 -20.94
CA GLY A 476 20.58 16.34 -19.56
C GLY A 476 20.83 17.78 -19.10
N GLU A 477 20.70 18.75 -20.01
CA GLU A 477 20.72 20.17 -19.68
C GLU A 477 19.30 20.71 -19.49
N PHE A 478 19.14 21.60 -18.51
CA PHE A 478 17.84 22.19 -18.17
C PHE A 478 18.00 23.52 -17.44
N PHE A 479 16.94 24.33 -17.40
CA PHE A 479 16.84 25.45 -16.47
C PHE A 479 16.12 25.01 -15.20
N SER A 480 16.77 25.20 -14.06
CA SER A 480 16.19 25.02 -12.74
C SER A 480 15.41 26.27 -12.37
N ILE A 481 14.10 26.16 -12.25
CA ILE A 481 13.20 27.23 -11.84
C ILE A 481 12.82 26.99 -10.39
N PHE A 482 13.35 27.82 -9.50
CA PHE A 482 13.18 27.69 -8.06
C PHE A 482 12.87 29.05 -7.43
N ARG A 483 11.69 29.18 -6.81
CA ARG A 483 11.22 30.42 -6.15
C ARG A 483 11.36 31.69 -7.00
N GLY A 484 11.09 31.58 -8.30
CA GLY A 484 11.18 32.69 -9.25
C GLY A 484 12.60 33.00 -9.76
N GLU A 485 13.60 32.23 -9.32
CA GLU A 485 14.95 32.29 -9.89
C GLU A 485 15.18 31.17 -10.90
N THR A 486 15.92 31.50 -11.96
CA THR A 486 16.21 30.60 -13.07
C THR A 486 17.71 30.37 -13.17
N VAL A 487 18.13 29.11 -13.04
CA VAL A 487 19.55 28.73 -13.08
C VAL A 487 19.78 27.77 -14.23
N PRO A 488 20.61 28.11 -15.24
CA PRO A 488 21.07 27.15 -16.23
C PRO A 488 21.82 26.02 -15.54
N SER A 489 21.38 24.79 -15.74
CA SER A 489 21.80 23.62 -14.98
C SER A 489 22.01 22.41 -15.88
N ALA A 490 22.70 21.40 -15.37
CA ALA A 490 22.74 20.07 -15.95
C ALA A 490 22.80 19.01 -14.85
N SER A 491 22.17 17.86 -15.09
CA SER A 491 22.41 16.68 -14.27
C SER A 491 23.81 16.14 -14.53
N PHE A 492 24.39 15.47 -13.55
CA PHE A 492 25.58 14.66 -13.84
C PHE A 492 25.19 13.46 -14.72
N PHE A 493 26.14 12.96 -15.48
CA PHE A 493 25.96 11.82 -16.37
C PHE A 493 26.65 10.60 -15.78
N ILE A 494 25.97 9.46 -15.79
CA ILE A 494 26.57 8.17 -15.44
C ILE A 494 27.08 7.56 -16.76
N PRO A 495 28.37 7.19 -16.87
CA PRO A 495 28.88 6.50 -18.06
C PRO A 495 28.14 5.18 -18.35
N ASP A 496 28.00 4.79 -19.61
CA ASP A 496 27.21 3.60 -19.99
C ASP A 496 27.85 2.27 -19.50
N ASP A 497 29.17 2.25 -19.37
CA ASP A 497 29.93 1.16 -18.74
C ASP A 497 29.69 1.09 -17.23
N GLU A 498 29.23 2.17 -16.61
CA GLU A 498 28.80 2.18 -15.21
C GLU A 498 27.33 1.76 -15.02
N LYS A 499 26.48 1.99 -16.03
CA LYS A 499 25.06 1.59 -16.03
C LYS A 499 24.83 0.11 -16.27
N SER A 500 25.85 -0.61 -16.71
CA SER A 500 25.75 -2.02 -17.08
C SER A 500 26.88 -2.85 -16.49
N CYS A 501 26.68 -4.16 -16.46
CA CYS A 501 27.73 -5.11 -16.11
C CYS A 501 27.63 -6.31 -17.06
N SER A 502 28.74 -6.61 -17.74
CA SER A 502 28.82 -7.73 -18.70
C SER A 502 29.01 -9.08 -18.03
N SER A 503 29.53 -9.14 -16.81
CA SER A 503 29.78 -10.39 -16.10
C SER A 503 28.54 -10.93 -15.40
N ASP A 504 27.68 -10.05 -14.88
CA ASP A 504 26.63 -10.43 -13.96
C ASP A 504 25.25 -10.34 -14.64
N PRO A 505 24.50 -11.46 -14.73
CA PRO A 505 23.16 -11.44 -15.27
C PRO A 505 22.21 -10.74 -14.30
N VAL A 506 21.32 -9.91 -14.83
CA VAL A 506 20.19 -9.37 -14.05
C VAL A 506 19.27 -10.52 -13.66
N VAL A 507 19.02 -10.66 -12.36
CA VAL A 507 18.12 -11.66 -11.81
C VAL A 507 17.03 -10.96 -11.00
N ILE A 508 15.78 -11.19 -11.37
CA ILE A 508 14.62 -10.72 -10.59
C ILE A 508 14.50 -11.60 -9.34
N ASN A 509 14.44 -10.95 -8.18
CA ASN A 509 14.27 -11.60 -6.87
C ASN A 509 12.98 -12.42 -6.84
N ARG A 510 13.05 -13.66 -6.33
CA ARG A 510 11.93 -14.60 -6.30
C ARG A 510 11.62 -14.99 -4.87
N TYR A 511 10.35 -14.89 -4.51
CA TYR A 511 9.90 -15.19 -3.16
C TYR A 511 9.23 -16.56 -3.10
N ILE A 512 9.14 -17.08 -1.89
CA ILE A 512 8.48 -18.35 -1.61
C ILE A 512 7.17 -18.01 -0.89
N SER A 513 6.05 -18.42 -1.46
CA SER A 513 4.74 -18.27 -0.81
C SER A 513 4.68 -19.18 0.42
N VAL A 514 4.41 -18.59 1.59
CA VAL A 514 4.30 -19.31 2.87
C VAL A 514 2.91 -19.08 3.44
N ASP A 515 2.08 -20.10 3.38
CA ASP A 515 0.75 -20.05 3.97
C ASP A 515 0.79 -19.97 5.49
N ALA A 516 -0.11 -19.15 6.05
CA ALA A 516 -0.35 -19.17 7.48
C ALA A 516 -0.77 -20.58 7.93
N PRO A 517 -0.23 -21.09 9.06
CA PRO A 517 -0.60 -22.42 9.55
C PRO A 517 -2.09 -22.47 9.85
N ARG A 518 -2.80 -23.42 9.22
CA ARG A 518 -4.25 -23.60 9.43
C ARG A 518 -4.59 -23.69 10.91
N LEU A 519 -5.69 -23.06 11.29
CA LEU A 519 -6.15 -23.03 12.68
C LEU A 519 -6.26 -24.43 13.30
N ASP A 520 -6.69 -25.43 12.53
CA ASP A 520 -6.77 -26.82 13.00
C ASP A 520 -5.40 -27.44 13.28
N ARG A 521 -4.37 -27.09 12.49
CA ARG A 521 -2.99 -27.52 12.73
C ARG A 521 -2.43 -26.85 13.99
N LEU A 522 -2.64 -25.54 14.16
CA LEU A 522 -2.27 -24.82 15.37
C LEU A 522 -2.95 -25.40 16.62
N ARG A 523 -4.24 -25.76 16.51
CA ARG A 523 -5.02 -26.37 17.59
C ARG A 523 -4.52 -27.76 18.00
N ARG A 524 -3.95 -28.53 17.06
CA ARG A 524 -3.30 -29.83 17.38
C ARG A 524 -2.01 -29.62 18.18
N LEU A 525 -1.28 -28.53 17.92
CA LEU A 525 -0.04 -28.18 18.62
C LEU A 525 -0.28 -27.61 20.02
N VAL A 526 -1.47 -27.03 20.28
CA VAL A 526 -1.85 -26.47 21.58
C VAL A 526 -3.17 -27.10 22.10
N PRO A 527 -3.12 -28.30 22.71
CA PRO A 527 -4.32 -29.02 23.18
C PRO A 527 -5.15 -28.25 24.23
N ARG A 528 -4.55 -27.28 24.91
CA ARG A 528 -5.19 -26.48 25.97
C ARG A 528 -6.16 -25.41 25.42
N THR A 529 -5.96 -24.91 24.20
CA THR A 529 -6.86 -23.92 23.57
C THR A 529 -8.03 -24.57 22.85
N THR A 530 -7.96 -25.86 22.52
CA THR A 530 -9.08 -26.65 21.97
C THR A 530 -10.29 -26.69 22.92
N GLN A 531 -10.07 -26.48 24.23
CA GLN A 531 -11.11 -26.45 25.26
C GLN A 531 -11.90 -25.14 25.36
N ARG A 532 -11.47 -24.05 24.70
CA ARG A 532 -12.19 -22.76 24.69
C ARG A 532 -12.94 -22.60 23.37
N ARG A 533 -14.05 -23.31 23.20
CA ARG A 533 -15.04 -22.98 22.17
C ARG A 533 -16.20 -22.20 22.80
N ILE A 534 -16.65 -21.16 22.11
CA ILE A 534 -18.04 -20.71 22.21
C ILE A 534 -18.87 -21.87 21.62
N PRO A 535 -19.83 -22.46 22.35
CA PRO A 535 -20.61 -23.58 21.85
C PRO A 535 -21.36 -23.16 20.58
N SER A 536 -21.37 -24.02 19.55
CA SER A 536 -22.09 -23.72 18.30
C SER A 536 -23.59 -23.54 18.59
N PRO A 537 -24.30 -22.68 17.84
CA PRO A 537 -25.73 -22.44 18.07
C PRO A 537 -26.57 -23.73 18.07
N GLU A 538 -26.20 -24.71 17.24
CA GLU A 538 -26.83 -26.04 17.21
C GLU A 538 -26.61 -26.82 18.51
N ASN A 539 -25.40 -26.78 19.07
CA ASN A 539 -25.10 -27.40 20.35
C ASN A 539 -25.81 -26.67 21.50
N VAL A 540 -25.91 -25.34 21.45
CA VAL A 540 -26.67 -24.54 22.41
C VAL A 540 -28.16 -24.88 22.32
N SER A 541 -28.75 -24.93 21.13
CA SER A 541 -30.14 -25.31 20.90
C SER A 541 -30.43 -26.75 21.32
N ALA A 542 -29.52 -27.69 21.06
CA ALA A 542 -29.66 -29.07 21.50
C ALA A 542 -29.65 -29.18 23.03
N ILE A 543 -28.77 -28.44 23.71
CA ILE A 543 -28.72 -28.38 25.18
C ILE A 543 -30.00 -27.74 25.72
N ILE A 544 -30.48 -26.63 25.15
CA ILE A 544 -31.74 -25.98 25.54
C ILE A 544 -32.92 -26.93 25.33
N GLY A 545 -32.98 -27.65 24.21
CA GLY A 545 -34.02 -28.64 23.93
C GLY A 545 -34.05 -29.78 24.96
N VAL A 546 -32.88 -30.26 25.40
CA VAL A 546 -32.77 -31.27 26.46
C VAL A 546 -33.20 -30.72 27.82
N LEU A 547 -32.86 -29.47 28.13
CA LEU A 547 -33.23 -28.81 29.39
C LEU A 547 -34.74 -28.46 29.47
N THR A 548 -35.38 -28.21 28.34
CA THR A 548 -36.80 -27.83 28.25
C THR A 548 -37.74 -29.01 27.97
N ALA A 549 -37.21 -30.20 27.64
CA ALA A 549 -38.02 -31.39 27.43
C ALA A 549 -38.76 -31.83 28.71
N LYS A 550 -40.09 -31.96 28.63
CA LYS A 550 -40.93 -32.45 29.73
C LYS A 550 -40.49 -33.86 30.15
N PRO A 551 -40.28 -34.14 31.45
CA PRO A 551 -39.83 -35.45 31.91
C PRO A 551 -40.89 -36.52 31.58
N SER A 552 -40.50 -37.55 30.83
CA SER A 552 -41.38 -38.67 30.50
C SER A 552 -41.71 -39.51 31.73
N ARG A 553 -42.91 -40.11 31.78
CA ARG A 553 -43.43 -40.89 32.93
C ARG A 553 -42.50 -42.02 33.43
N LYS A 554 -41.58 -42.53 32.60
CA LYS A 554 -40.57 -43.54 32.99
C LYS A 554 -39.39 -42.97 33.80
N ARG A 555 -39.09 -41.67 33.73
CA ARG A 555 -37.98 -41.03 34.49
C ARG A 555 -38.28 -40.81 35.97
N ARG A 556 -39.52 -41.02 36.43
CA ARG A 556 -39.92 -40.76 37.82
C ARG A 556 -39.36 -41.74 38.87
N LYS A 557 -38.70 -42.84 38.48
CA LYS A 557 -38.20 -43.86 39.43
C LYS A 557 -36.76 -43.68 39.92
N ILE A 558 -35.99 -42.73 39.38
CA ILE A 558 -34.67 -42.39 39.90
C ILE A 558 -34.74 -40.95 40.39
N ARG A 559 -34.80 -40.79 41.70
CA ARG A 559 -34.77 -39.49 42.37
C ARG A 559 -33.32 -39.00 42.36
N THR A 560 -32.86 -38.49 41.24
CA THR A 560 -31.69 -37.60 41.20
C THR A 560 -32.21 -36.18 41.17
N GLU A 561 -31.94 -35.43 42.23
CA GLU A 561 -32.21 -34.00 42.29
C GLU A 561 -31.62 -33.30 41.06
N PRO A 562 -32.32 -32.36 40.41
CA PRO A 562 -31.72 -31.59 39.34
C PRO A 562 -30.62 -30.71 39.96
N HIS A 563 -29.37 -31.12 39.82
CA HIS A 563 -28.25 -30.27 40.19
C HIS A 563 -28.25 -29.05 39.25
N THR A 564 -28.64 -27.90 39.80
CA THR A 564 -28.52 -26.60 39.16
C THR A 564 -27.03 -26.31 38.92
N ILE A 565 -26.64 -26.13 37.66
CA ILE A 565 -25.31 -25.65 37.30
C ILE A 565 -25.24 -24.19 37.75
N VAL A 566 -24.40 -23.94 38.73
CA VAL A 566 -24.12 -22.59 39.22
C VAL A 566 -22.62 -22.36 39.06
N ASP A 567 -22.26 -21.60 38.04
CA ASP A 567 -20.92 -21.02 37.95
C ASP A 567 -20.80 -19.96 39.06
N THR A 568 -20.23 -20.37 40.20
CA THR A 568 -20.03 -19.50 41.37
C THR A 568 -19.18 -18.27 41.06
N PHE A 569 -18.31 -18.35 40.05
CA PHE A 569 -17.51 -17.22 39.58
C PHE A 569 -18.37 -16.23 38.80
N GLN A 570 -19.12 -16.70 37.80
CA GLN A 570 -20.02 -15.81 37.05
C GLN A 570 -21.15 -15.25 37.90
N GLN A 571 -21.72 -16.02 38.85
CA GLN A 571 -22.74 -15.49 39.74
C GLN A 571 -22.21 -14.38 40.65
N ARG A 572 -21.00 -14.51 41.19
CA ARG A 572 -20.42 -13.46 42.05
C ARG A 572 -20.10 -12.20 41.27
N ILE A 573 -19.61 -12.34 40.03
CA ILE A 573 -19.36 -11.20 39.16
C ILE A 573 -20.68 -10.54 38.73
N ALA A 574 -21.65 -11.32 38.26
CA ALA A 574 -22.95 -10.80 37.85
C ALA A 574 -23.70 -10.14 39.02
N GLY A 575 -23.65 -10.73 40.22
CA GLY A 575 -24.22 -10.15 41.43
C GLY A 575 -23.53 -8.85 41.83
N ARG A 576 -22.19 -8.79 41.71
CA ARG A 576 -21.43 -7.55 41.98
C ARG A 576 -21.75 -6.47 40.94
N GLN A 577 -21.87 -6.84 39.67
CA GLN A 577 -22.24 -5.93 38.59
C GLN A 577 -23.67 -5.39 38.76
N ALA A 578 -24.61 -6.24 39.17
CA ALA A 578 -25.98 -5.83 39.49
C ALA A 578 -26.01 -4.90 40.71
N ALA A 579 -25.20 -5.16 41.75
CA ALA A 579 -25.10 -4.26 42.90
C ALA A 579 -24.47 -2.90 42.55
N MET A 580 -23.47 -2.88 41.66
CA MET A 580 -22.87 -1.63 41.17
C MET A 580 -23.84 -0.82 40.31
N ALA A 581 -24.69 -1.48 39.52
CA ALA A 581 -25.72 -0.81 38.74
C ALA A 581 -26.82 -0.14 39.60
N MET A 582 -26.84 -0.38 40.91
CA MET A 582 -27.73 0.28 41.87
C MET A 582 -27.07 1.47 42.59
N LEU A 583 -25.80 1.78 42.28
CA LEU A 583 -25.03 2.84 42.93
C LEU A 583 -24.57 3.86 41.87
N GLU A 584 -25.12 5.07 41.94
CA GLU A 584 -24.89 6.15 40.95
C GLU A 584 -23.41 6.55 40.81
N GLU A 585 -22.59 6.31 41.84
CA GLU A 585 -21.15 6.60 41.86
C GLU A 585 -20.36 5.82 40.78
N TYR A 586 -20.84 4.64 40.36
CA TYR A 586 -20.18 3.79 39.36
C TYR A 586 -20.73 3.95 37.94
N ASP A 587 -21.63 4.90 37.71
CA ASP A 587 -22.17 5.17 36.37
C ASP A 587 -21.26 6.11 35.56
N THR A 588 -20.46 6.95 36.23
CA THR A 588 -19.49 7.85 35.56
C THR A 588 -18.03 7.46 35.74
N ASP A 589 -17.68 6.65 36.76
CA ASP A 589 -16.30 6.19 36.99
C ASP A 589 -16.07 4.75 36.51
N ILE A 590 -15.72 4.62 35.22
CA ILE A 590 -15.47 3.34 34.55
C ILE A 590 -14.25 2.62 35.16
N ASN A 591 -13.21 3.36 35.55
CA ASN A 591 -11.97 2.78 36.08
C ASN A 591 -12.18 2.16 37.47
N ALA A 592 -12.96 2.81 38.33
CA ALA A 592 -13.34 2.25 39.62
C ALA A 592 -14.22 1.00 39.47
N ARG A 593 -15.13 1.00 38.49
CA ARG A 593 -15.99 -0.14 38.17
C ARG A 593 -15.19 -1.35 37.69
N GLU A 594 -14.24 -1.14 36.77
CA GLU A 594 -13.34 -2.18 36.28
C GLU A 594 -12.46 -2.75 37.40
N SER A 595 -11.87 -1.88 38.22
CA SER A 595 -11.01 -2.28 39.34
C SER A 595 -11.77 -3.13 40.35
N ALA A 596 -12.99 -2.74 40.71
CA ALA A 596 -13.78 -3.47 41.68
C ALA A 596 -14.34 -4.81 41.14
N LEU A 597 -14.65 -4.90 39.85
CA LEU A 597 -14.99 -6.17 39.19
C LEU A 597 -13.77 -7.09 39.10
N TRP A 598 -12.60 -6.54 38.77
CA TRP A 598 -11.33 -7.26 38.74
C TRP A 598 -10.95 -7.81 40.11
N GLU A 599 -11.04 -7.00 41.17
CA GLU A 599 -10.80 -7.46 42.54
C GLU A 599 -11.76 -8.56 42.95
N THR A 600 -13.05 -8.43 42.59
CA THR A 600 -14.06 -9.46 42.86
C THR A 600 -13.73 -10.76 42.12
N ALA A 601 -13.27 -10.67 40.87
CA ALA A 601 -12.82 -11.81 40.10
C ALA A 601 -11.59 -12.47 40.73
N VAL A 602 -10.56 -11.69 41.07
CA VAL A 602 -9.33 -12.19 41.71
C VAL A 602 -9.63 -12.82 43.07
N ASN A 603 -10.46 -12.18 43.89
CA ASN A 603 -10.83 -12.69 45.21
C ASN A 603 -11.62 -14.00 45.08
N THR A 604 -12.54 -14.07 44.11
CA THR A 604 -13.28 -15.32 43.83
C THR A 604 -12.34 -16.42 43.35
N LEU A 605 -11.36 -16.10 42.51
CA LEU A 605 -10.33 -17.05 42.06
C LEU A 605 -9.37 -17.49 43.17
N LYS A 606 -9.20 -16.70 44.24
CA LYS A 606 -8.37 -17.08 45.39
C LYS A 606 -9.14 -17.91 46.42
N THR A 607 -10.43 -17.63 46.60
CA THR A 607 -11.25 -18.19 47.68
C THR A 607 -12.03 -19.45 47.31
N THR A 608 -12.28 -19.68 46.02
CA THR A 608 -12.94 -20.91 45.56
C THR A 608 -11.93 -21.93 45.10
N THR A 609 -12.23 -23.22 45.16
CA THR A 609 -11.35 -24.27 44.59
C THR A 609 -11.57 -24.39 43.07
N ARG A 610 -10.64 -25.06 42.36
CA ARG A 610 -10.78 -25.31 40.91
C ARG A 610 -12.01 -26.16 40.56
N GLU A 611 -12.52 -26.94 41.51
CA GLU A 611 -13.71 -27.77 41.35
C GLU A 611 -15.01 -26.97 41.49
N GLU A 612 -15.04 -25.97 42.37
CA GLU A 612 -16.17 -25.05 42.56
C GLU A 612 -16.34 -24.05 41.39
N ARG A 613 -15.24 -23.81 40.66
CA ARG A 613 -15.20 -22.98 39.43
C ARG A 613 -15.42 -23.79 38.15
N ARG A 614 -15.69 -25.08 38.26
CA ARG A 614 -15.82 -25.99 37.12
C ARG A 614 -17.29 -26.13 36.76
N ILE A 615 -17.66 -25.73 35.54
CA ILE A 615 -18.94 -26.11 34.95
C ILE A 615 -18.94 -27.64 34.80
N ARG A 616 -19.77 -28.34 35.57
CA ARG A 616 -19.95 -29.79 35.43
C ARG A 616 -20.92 -30.05 34.27
N TYR A 617 -20.43 -30.69 33.22
CA TYR A 617 -21.30 -31.28 32.18
C TYR A 617 -21.92 -32.58 32.71
N ILE A 618 -23.17 -32.83 32.33
CA ILE A 618 -23.88 -34.07 32.64
C ILE A 618 -23.23 -35.22 31.84
N THR A 619 -22.76 -36.26 32.51
CA THR A 619 -22.57 -37.58 31.89
C THR A 619 -23.95 -38.19 31.65
N LEU A 620 -24.35 -38.35 30.38
CA LEU A 620 -25.42 -39.26 30.00
C LEU A 620 -24.99 -40.68 30.40
N ASN A 621 -25.84 -41.39 31.16
CA ASN A 621 -25.67 -42.81 31.45
C ASN A 621 -25.38 -43.56 30.14
N ARG A 622 -24.27 -44.32 30.10
CA ARG A 622 -24.12 -45.39 29.10
C ARG A 622 -25.27 -46.37 29.31
N PRO A 623 -25.96 -46.83 28.26
CA PRO A 623 -26.87 -47.96 28.39
C PRO A 623 -26.06 -49.19 28.79
N GLU A 624 -26.50 -49.89 29.83
CA GLU A 624 -26.04 -51.25 30.15
C GLU A 624 -26.35 -52.17 28.96
N LEU A 625 -25.34 -52.90 28.48
CA LEU A 625 -25.54 -54.03 27.57
C LEU A 625 -26.28 -55.15 28.32
N PRO A 626 -27.25 -55.84 27.69
CA PRO A 626 -27.99 -56.90 28.36
C PRO A 626 -27.07 -58.06 28.73
N GLU A 627 -27.18 -58.51 29.98
CA GLU A 627 -26.49 -59.68 30.54
C GLU A 627 -26.82 -60.95 29.75
N THR A 628 -25.83 -61.55 29.11
CA THR A 628 -25.82 -63.00 28.84
C THR A 628 -25.29 -63.69 30.09
N LYS A 629 -26.16 -64.42 30.77
CA LYS A 629 -25.80 -65.26 31.91
C LYS A 629 -25.06 -66.52 31.46
N GLU A 630 -23.88 -66.66 32.08
CA GLU A 630 -23.23 -67.86 32.62
C GLU A 630 -22.89 -69.02 31.68
N GLU A 631 -21.58 -69.29 31.55
CA GLU A 631 -20.95 -70.36 32.32
C GLU A 631 -19.45 -70.10 32.58
N ASN A 632 -19.09 -70.25 33.87
CA ASN A 632 -17.80 -70.55 34.51
C ASN A 632 -16.61 -70.93 33.59
N GLN A 633 -15.34 -70.55 33.82
CA GLN A 633 -14.49 -70.67 35.01
C GLN A 633 -13.09 -70.12 34.58
N ILE A 634 -12.40 -69.17 35.25
CA ILE A 634 -11.42 -69.38 36.34
C ILE A 634 -10.84 -68.00 36.76
N SER A 635 -10.74 -67.85 38.08
CA SER A 635 -10.08 -66.88 38.98
C SER A 635 -8.57 -66.63 38.70
N VAL A 636 -7.79 -65.65 39.18
CA VAL A 636 -7.86 -64.57 40.18
C VAL A 636 -6.44 -63.95 40.23
N ARG A 637 -6.31 -62.62 40.43
CA ARG A 637 -5.13 -61.85 40.97
C ARG A 637 -3.76 -62.06 40.29
N ALA A 638 -2.82 -61.14 40.22
CA ALA A 638 -2.56 -59.74 40.55
C ALA A 638 -1.51 -59.32 39.47
N GLU A 639 -1.10 -58.09 39.23
CA GLU A 639 -0.53 -57.14 40.16
C GLU A 639 -0.12 -55.92 39.33
N ARG A 640 -0.39 -54.72 39.84
CA ARG A 640 0.27 -53.50 39.39
C ARG A 640 1.70 -53.54 39.92
N ALA A 641 2.67 -53.71 39.02
CA ALA A 641 4.01 -53.17 39.17
C ALA A 641 4.69 -53.15 37.79
N GLY A 642 5.42 -52.08 37.48
CA GLY A 642 6.31 -52.04 36.32
C GLY A 642 5.87 -51.11 35.20
N ILE A 643 6.09 -49.81 35.44
CA ILE A 643 6.42 -48.86 34.39
C ILE A 643 7.68 -49.39 33.66
N ASN A 644 7.66 -49.46 32.33
CA ASN A 644 8.84 -49.13 31.51
C ASN A 644 8.45 -48.76 30.08
N LEU A 645 9.02 -47.65 29.65
CA LEU A 645 8.93 -47.03 28.33
C LEU A 645 9.46 -47.94 27.22
N LEU A 646 8.82 -47.93 26.05
CA LEU A 646 9.44 -48.32 24.79
C LEU A 646 10.04 -47.08 24.11
N THR A 647 11.33 -47.17 23.86
CA THR A 647 12.29 -46.20 23.34
C THR A 647 12.22 -46.00 21.82
N LEU A 648 12.52 -44.78 21.37
CA LEU A 648 12.94 -44.44 19.99
C LEU A 648 14.39 -44.92 19.72
N PRO A 649 14.84 -45.03 18.46
CA PRO A 649 16.13 -45.66 18.11
C PRO A 649 17.34 -44.80 18.51
N GLN A 650 18.44 -45.45 18.91
CA GLN A 650 19.72 -44.82 19.24
C GLN A 650 20.63 -44.72 17.99
N ASP A 651 21.16 -43.53 17.76
CA ASP A 651 22.39 -43.28 17.02
C ASP A 651 23.61 -43.73 17.86
N ASN A 652 24.45 -44.58 17.30
CA ASN A 652 25.78 -44.88 17.82
C ASN A 652 26.80 -44.04 17.06
N ASN A 653 27.48 -43.13 17.76
CA ASN A 653 28.95 -43.06 17.78
C ASN A 653 29.47 -42.11 18.88
N HIS A 654 30.49 -42.60 19.59
CA HIS A 654 31.06 -42.15 20.85
C HIS A 654 31.72 -40.76 20.89
N PRO A 655 31.89 -40.19 22.10
CA PRO A 655 33.08 -39.40 22.41
C PRO A 655 33.80 -39.89 23.69
N THR A 656 35.12 -39.90 23.65
CA THR A 656 36.01 -40.08 24.81
C THR A 656 36.55 -38.72 25.28
N GLY A 657 36.65 -38.54 26.61
CA GLY A 657 37.68 -37.70 27.24
C GLY A 657 37.32 -36.28 27.72
N ARG A 658 37.08 -36.17 29.03
CA ARG A 658 37.08 -35.00 29.96
C ARG A 658 38.27 -34.01 29.82
N PRO A 659 38.35 -32.91 30.64
CA PRO A 659 37.36 -31.89 31.05
C PRO A 659 37.96 -30.44 31.10
N VAL A 660 37.15 -29.37 31.16
CA VAL A 660 37.59 -28.09 31.77
C VAL A 660 36.46 -27.43 32.56
N ASN A 661 36.81 -27.02 33.78
CA ASN A 661 36.01 -26.39 34.84
C ASN A 661 35.45 -25.01 34.45
N GLY A 662 34.31 -24.67 35.05
CA GLY A 662 33.63 -23.38 34.88
C GLY A 662 34.23 -22.24 35.69
N PHE A 663 33.71 -21.02 35.45
CA PHE A 663 33.79 -19.92 36.41
C PHE A 663 32.62 -18.93 36.27
N HIS A 664 32.36 -18.31 37.41
CA HIS A 664 31.27 -17.45 37.83
C HIS A 664 31.02 -16.14 37.06
N HIS A 665 29.77 -15.67 37.23
CA HIS A 665 29.36 -14.26 37.21
C HIS A 665 30.38 -13.30 37.87
N LYS A 666 30.70 -12.21 37.16
CA LYS A 666 31.04 -10.90 37.77
C LYS A 666 30.62 -9.74 36.85
N LYS A 667 29.98 -8.75 37.46
CA LYS A 667 29.84 -7.37 36.97
C LYS A 667 31.23 -6.76 36.71
N THR A 668 31.38 -5.96 35.66
CA THR A 668 31.81 -4.52 35.69
C THR A 668 32.18 -4.00 34.30
N ASN A 669 31.73 -2.76 34.04
CA ASN A 669 32.38 -1.65 33.33
C ASN A 669 32.62 -1.66 31.81
N ARG A 670 32.20 -0.53 31.22
CA ARG A 670 32.58 0.05 29.93
C ARG A 670 34.10 0.02 29.70
N PRO A 671 34.51 0.07 28.43
CA PRO A 671 35.25 1.25 27.99
C PRO A 671 34.78 1.81 26.64
N ASP A 672 35.01 3.11 26.50
CA ASP A 672 34.89 3.92 25.30
C ASP A 672 35.79 3.40 24.17
N TRP A 673 35.32 3.55 22.93
CA TRP A 673 36.17 3.63 21.75
C TRP A 673 35.63 4.73 20.82
N ASP A 674 36.31 5.87 20.91
CA ASP A 674 36.42 6.87 19.86
C ASP A 674 37.28 6.32 18.70
N GLY A 675 36.93 6.72 17.46
CA GLY A 675 37.91 6.94 16.40
C GLY A 675 37.73 6.18 15.08
N MET A 676 37.48 6.97 14.01
CA MET A 676 37.76 6.70 12.58
C MET A 676 36.90 5.58 11.93
N TYR A 677 35.96 5.85 11.02
CA TYR A 677 35.91 6.72 9.84
C TYR A 677 34.49 7.23 9.58
#